data_AF-A0AAJ1VC58-F1
#
_entry.id   AF-A0AAJ1VC58-F1
#
_cell.length_a   1.000
_cell.length_b   1.000
_cell.length_c   1.000
_cell.angle_alpha   90.00
_cell.angle_beta   90.00
_cell.angle_gamma   90.00
#
_symmetry.space_group_name_H-M   'P 1'
#
loop_
_entity.id
_entity.type
_entity.pdbx_description
1 polymer ?
#
loop_
_entity_poly.entity_id
_entity_poly.type
_entity_poly.pdbx_seq_one_letter_code
_entity_poly.pdbx_strand_id
1 'polypeptide(L)'
;MDFSSRMSIPRIECSNLTSSGFLVSNDKVITALHAIKPYLHKEVKAIKVIFINEQGVETVFNAVPLLDVDGWEEYEIICLQLNQQVENFKIIKCIDYRFYSTTECLTYGYPAVAKEKGTSIDLEIRNEYKDVDIDYGSNLDIKVKSDSIKDYSGCSGGPLLYNNQAVAVMLEQVSESKEASRLCAVSLYIYREYLNLIGVPLITKKHESDYEEYILSLKHTLQQQLENNLKRNIEENKVNPLGFSISVQPKNSAKEDISFNKILEDDQSVMILSKPGGGKTYLLQMLMLEIIENPQISIGKIPIYLKAKEWYRGYENIVKGLRKELEYYSPDINDEQIIEDLKEGKYILLLDGLDELINDKDLFIREIRRLSQFKKTKIIMTCRQQNYHNEFHKVLTEYNLKALSDTQIQEYIEAVFGESVHYGFIHELKKQLNDLIENPLFLYMTAHIMKEMTSKVIPKNKSELYEMFISYIMQERLLKDGTYLEMAFEFDVKEEILMEFAYLNFREKNNSVKLRDVICSRIGQENLNLIKKEILQTGVLLEERNRIEFFHPSIEEYFVALKLSRFPEDEIMNFVEINYLSEVYYEVFKFTSGLLRNYEQQNLILDKLETKDIYLYRQCLESRFNFNNRLDEIWSKDYLEEYFAQMRRSYLNIIDNFFGNIKREFYPWCEGEDLCSNDKVAIVGALNRARLTLSIEILRNDIDERTIIVSEEAGSATLESRDEKGNVISTPIISFQSSNHWYFDLQQTDFGLDSAREFALYVVKNQLKELLKKQRLFNYESPESIVPCIEYVLKSLPSQYFSVRESNGELNRVSLSKHPSQLILKVLLYEDNIFKYVQSKGSYGRLSNEFVSGVLLKFFKLIDEKIEFGEYLLLQSDIKPNKNTYSSWDLWSEERIKERLKQFFKFYQKAYRTLVEQCFISIHGHMRLYAAGPVRFELGFEKYEDRYSGISIEWLPVETLEETIPVFKEEQRKWFGDEGFETTLAKIDQELLRLNRKLVGGHTLQSSALDSYLFDDIKLRDMVYEEIKQELKYVLGELK
;
A
#
# COMPACT_ATOMS: atom_id res chain seq x y z
N MET A 1 -0.58 12.39 -30.83
CA MET A 1 0.06 13.73 -30.85
C MET A 1 0.25 14.16 -32.29
N ASP A 2 -0.07 15.40 -32.66
CA ASP A 2 0.12 15.89 -34.03
C ASP A 2 1.59 16.24 -34.26
N PHE A 3 2.28 15.42 -35.05
CA PHE A 3 3.74 15.42 -35.12
C PHE A 3 4.27 16.48 -36.10
N SER A 4 4.51 17.70 -35.59
CA SER A 4 4.99 18.86 -36.35
C SER A 4 6.38 18.72 -37.00
N SER A 5 7.15 17.67 -36.66
CA SER A 5 8.55 17.52 -37.11
C SER A 5 8.75 16.37 -38.10
N ARG A 6 7.66 15.73 -38.58
CA ARG A 6 7.70 14.59 -39.53
C ARG A 6 8.51 14.85 -40.79
N MET A 7 8.44 16.07 -41.32
CA MET A 7 9.14 16.45 -42.53
C MET A 7 10.66 16.41 -42.36
N SER A 8 11.16 16.44 -41.12
CA SER A 8 12.60 16.48 -40.82
C SER A 8 13.19 15.08 -40.58
N ILE A 9 12.39 14.04 -40.81
CA ILE A 9 12.78 12.63 -40.76
C ILE A 9 12.78 12.11 -42.20
N PRO A 10 13.92 12.13 -42.91
CA PRO A 10 13.99 11.63 -44.28
C PRO A 10 13.98 10.11 -44.37
N ARG A 11 13.57 9.61 -45.54
CA ARG A 11 13.81 8.23 -45.98
C ARG A 11 15.24 8.12 -46.52
N ILE A 12 15.97 7.09 -46.10
CA ILE A 12 17.33 6.82 -46.57
C ILE A 12 17.32 5.59 -47.46
N GLU A 13 17.87 5.75 -48.67
CA GLU A 13 17.99 4.68 -49.66
C GLU A 13 19.47 4.41 -49.96
N CYS A 14 19.87 3.17 -49.67
CA CYS A 14 21.21 2.64 -49.97
C CYS A 14 21.07 1.28 -50.63
N SER A 15 21.29 1.19 -51.94
CA SER A 15 20.97 -0.01 -52.73
C SER A 15 19.47 -0.36 -52.63
N ASN A 16 19.13 -1.61 -52.32
CA ASN A 16 17.76 -2.07 -52.08
C ASN A 16 17.28 -1.83 -50.64
N LEU A 17 18.14 -1.33 -49.74
CA LEU A 17 17.78 -1.04 -48.36
C LEU A 17 17.06 0.31 -48.27
N THR A 18 15.89 0.28 -47.64
CA THR A 18 15.13 1.48 -47.26
C THR A 18 15.16 1.58 -45.74
N SER A 19 15.55 2.74 -45.23
CA SER A 19 15.66 3.03 -43.80
C SER A 19 15.20 4.46 -43.52
N SER A 20 15.28 4.87 -42.26
CA SER A 20 14.93 6.22 -41.81
C SER A 20 16.18 6.95 -41.31
N GLY A 21 16.11 8.27 -41.27
CA GLY A 21 17.10 9.12 -40.62
C GLY A 21 16.43 10.36 -40.06
N PHE A 22 17.17 11.22 -39.36
CA PHE A 22 16.64 12.50 -38.92
C PHE A 22 17.65 13.65 -39.00
N LEU A 23 17.15 14.82 -39.39
CA LEU A 23 17.93 16.03 -39.60
C LEU A 23 18.32 16.68 -38.26
N VAL A 24 19.62 16.73 -37.98
CA VAL A 24 20.19 17.26 -36.72
C VAL A 24 20.93 18.59 -36.89
N SER A 25 21.17 18.99 -38.13
CA SER A 25 21.57 20.35 -38.53
C SER A 25 21.19 20.57 -40.00
N ASN A 26 21.40 21.78 -40.55
CA ASN A 26 20.98 22.07 -41.93
C ASN A 26 21.64 21.18 -43.00
N ASP A 27 22.69 20.43 -42.67
CA ASP A 27 23.42 19.57 -43.60
C ASP A 27 23.79 18.20 -43.02
N LYS A 28 23.25 17.82 -41.86
CA LYS A 28 23.58 16.53 -41.20
C LYS A 28 22.35 15.73 -40.81
N VAL A 29 22.42 14.43 -41.07
CA VAL A 29 21.37 13.44 -40.77
C VAL A 29 21.96 12.28 -39.99
N ILE A 30 21.36 11.90 -38.86
CA ILE A 30 21.72 10.67 -38.14
C ILE A 30 20.89 9.50 -38.66
N THR A 31 21.50 8.33 -38.78
CA THR A 31 20.83 7.06 -39.11
C THR A 31 21.56 5.88 -38.46
N ALA A 32 21.05 4.66 -38.64
CA ALA A 32 21.69 3.44 -38.17
C ALA A 32 22.85 3.04 -39.10
N LEU A 33 23.96 2.53 -38.55
CA LEU A 33 25.13 2.15 -39.34
C LEU A 33 24.80 1.05 -40.36
N HIS A 34 23.97 0.07 -39.98
CA HIS A 34 23.60 -1.03 -40.88
C HIS A 34 22.82 -0.57 -42.11
N ALA A 35 22.16 0.60 -42.05
CA ALA A 35 21.43 1.18 -43.18
C ALA A 35 22.33 1.52 -44.38
N ILE A 36 23.63 1.73 -44.14
CA ILE A 36 24.60 2.13 -45.16
C ILE A 36 25.65 1.06 -45.46
N LYS A 37 25.50 -0.15 -44.92
CA LYS A 37 26.39 -1.30 -45.19
C LYS A 37 26.72 -1.49 -46.69
N PRO A 38 25.76 -1.40 -47.63
CA PRO A 38 26.06 -1.53 -49.07
C PRO A 38 27.04 -0.45 -49.59
N TYR A 39 26.99 0.76 -49.04
CA TYR A 39 27.94 1.82 -49.37
C TYR A 39 29.34 1.52 -48.78
N LEU A 40 29.40 1.09 -47.52
CA LEU A 40 30.65 0.72 -46.84
C LEU A 40 31.35 -0.47 -47.53
N HIS A 41 30.59 -1.44 -48.03
CA HIS A 41 31.07 -2.57 -48.82
C HIS A 41 31.34 -2.23 -50.30
N LYS A 42 31.17 -0.97 -50.71
CA LYS A 42 31.40 -0.47 -52.08
C LYS A 42 30.47 -1.10 -53.15
N GLU A 43 29.30 -1.59 -52.75
CA GLU A 43 28.27 -2.10 -53.67
C GLU A 43 27.53 -0.97 -54.40
N VAL A 44 27.43 0.20 -53.76
CA VAL A 44 26.82 1.42 -54.32
C VAL A 44 27.74 2.63 -54.18
N LYS A 45 27.53 3.63 -55.05
CA LYS A 45 28.37 4.86 -55.10
C LYS A 45 27.78 6.06 -54.37
N ALA A 46 26.52 6.02 -53.96
CA ALA A 46 25.85 7.15 -53.32
C ALA A 46 24.80 6.66 -52.32
N ILE A 47 24.68 7.38 -51.20
CA ILE A 47 23.58 7.27 -50.24
C ILE A 47 22.58 8.37 -50.59
N LYS A 48 21.31 8.02 -50.81
CA LYS A 48 20.26 9.00 -51.09
C LYS A 48 19.46 9.28 -49.83
N VAL A 49 19.28 10.56 -49.52
CA VAL A 49 18.47 11.05 -48.40
C VAL A 49 17.28 11.81 -48.99
N ILE A 50 16.07 11.34 -48.71
CA ILE A 50 14.84 11.77 -49.38
C ILE A 50 13.90 12.42 -48.34
N PHE A 51 13.69 13.72 -48.46
CA PHE A 51 12.75 14.47 -47.63
C PHE A 51 11.38 14.52 -48.31
N ILE A 52 10.31 14.24 -47.58
CA ILE A 52 8.95 14.23 -48.09
C ILE A 52 8.15 15.36 -47.42
N ASN A 53 7.59 16.26 -48.22
CA ASN A 53 6.78 17.37 -47.71
C ASN A 53 5.32 16.95 -47.44
N GLU A 54 4.50 17.86 -46.89
CA GLU A 54 3.09 17.56 -46.56
C GLU A 54 2.22 17.14 -47.77
N GLN A 55 2.63 17.54 -48.97
CA GLN A 55 1.95 17.22 -50.23
C GLN A 55 2.43 15.89 -50.83
N GLY A 56 3.38 15.20 -50.17
CA GLY A 56 3.98 13.96 -50.65
C GLY A 56 5.06 14.17 -51.72
N VAL A 57 5.58 15.39 -51.88
CA VAL A 57 6.65 15.68 -52.85
C VAL A 57 8.00 15.35 -52.24
N GLU A 58 8.77 14.52 -52.95
CA GLU A 58 10.11 14.08 -52.57
C GLU A 58 11.20 15.07 -53.02
N THR A 59 12.12 15.39 -52.11
CA THR A 59 13.35 16.15 -52.39
C THR A 59 14.55 15.27 -52.05
N VAL A 60 15.45 15.02 -53.01
CA VAL A 60 16.53 14.03 -52.89
C VAL A 60 17.89 14.71 -52.77
N PHE A 61 18.67 14.31 -51.77
CA PHE A 61 20.05 14.74 -51.52
C PHE A 61 20.99 13.54 -51.56
N ASN A 62 22.24 13.76 -51.97
CA ASN A 62 23.29 12.74 -51.82
C ASN A 62 24.04 12.99 -50.50
N ALA A 63 24.42 11.93 -49.82
CA ALA A 63 25.14 12.02 -48.56
C ALA A 63 26.38 11.14 -48.51
N VAL A 64 27.33 11.52 -47.64
CA VAL A 64 28.53 10.73 -47.31
C VAL A 64 28.59 10.51 -45.79
N PRO A 65 29.01 9.34 -45.31
CA PRO A 65 29.14 9.09 -43.88
C PRO A 65 30.36 9.82 -43.29
N LEU A 66 30.23 10.32 -42.06
CA LEU A 66 31.34 10.90 -41.30
C LEU A 66 32.09 9.81 -40.53
N LEU A 67 33.22 9.35 -41.11
CA LEU A 67 34.00 8.18 -40.65
C LEU A 67 35.35 8.57 -39.99
N ASP A 68 35.64 9.86 -39.82
CA ASP A 68 36.96 10.34 -39.39
C ASP A 68 37.24 10.15 -37.88
N VAL A 69 36.51 9.24 -37.21
CA VAL A 69 36.61 8.96 -35.78
C VAL A 69 37.10 7.52 -35.60
N ASP A 70 38.16 7.32 -34.81
CA ASP A 70 38.68 5.99 -34.49
C ASP A 70 37.61 5.11 -33.83
N GLY A 71 37.53 3.83 -34.23
CA GLY A 71 36.57 2.87 -33.66
C GLY A 71 35.14 2.96 -34.18
N TRP A 72 34.85 3.76 -35.22
CA TRP A 72 33.49 3.91 -35.78
C TRP A 72 32.80 2.60 -36.20
N GLU A 73 33.58 1.55 -36.48
CA GLU A 73 33.12 0.22 -36.87
C GLU A 73 32.34 -0.49 -35.74
N GLU A 74 32.54 -0.05 -34.49
CA GLU A 74 31.86 -0.57 -33.30
C GLU A 74 30.56 0.19 -33.00
N TYR A 75 30.22 1.25 -33.75
CA TYR A 75 29.02 2.04 -33.49
C TYR A 75 27.78 1.49 -34.22
N GLU A 76 26.64 1.52 -33.54
CA GLU A 76 25.36 1.13 -34.12
C GLU A 76 24.71 2.27 -34.93
N ILE A 77 25.17 3.51 -34.75
CA ILE A 77 24.67 4.70 -35.44
C ILE A 77 25.78 5.46 -36.17
N ILE A 78 25.38 6.25 -37.17
CA ILE A 78 26.30 7.11 -37.91
C ILE A 78 25.63 8.40 -38.38
N CYS A 79 26.42 9.47 -38.45
CA CYS A 79 26.02 10.73 -39.06
C CYS A 79 26.42 10.81 -40.52
N LEU A 80 25.49 11.25 -41.36
CA LEU A 80 25.66 11.51 -42.78
C LEU A 80 25.74 13.02 -43.02
N GLN A 81 26.73 13.43 -43.81
CA GLN A 81 26.89 14.78 -44.31
C GLN A 81 26.23 14.90 -45.68
N LEU A 82 25.26 15.80 -45.81
CA LEU A 82 24.57 16.10 -47.05
C LEU A 82 25.46 16.93 -47.98
N ASN A 83 25.32 16.71 -49.28
CA ASN A 83 26.05 17.45 -50.31
C ASN A 83 25.60 18.93 -50.44
N GLN A 84 24.44 19.28 -49.91
CA GLN A 84 23.86 20.63 -49.91
C GLN A 84 23.09 20.85 -48.61
N GLN A 85 22.97 22.12 -48.18
CA GLN A 85 22.13 22.49 -47.06
C GLN A 85 20.65 22.36 -47.42
N VAL A 86 19.86 21.91 -46.47
CA VAL A 86 18.41 21.79 -46.57
C VAL A 86 17.77 23.05 -45.97
N GLU A 87 16.82 23.65 -46.68
CA GLU A 87 16.07 24.84 -46.25
C GLU A 87 14.62 24.47 -45.88
N ASN A 88 14.02 25.21 -44.94
CA ASN A 88 12.61 25.06 -44.53
C ASN A 88 12.24 23.77 -43.78
N PHE A 89 13.23 23.09 -43.17
CA PHE A 89 13.00 21.96 -42.25
C PHE A 89 13.35 22.34 -40.82
N LYS A 90 12.70 21.69 -39.85
CA LYS A 90 12.91 21.92 -38.42
C LYS A 90 13.98 20.97 -37.90
N ILE A 91 15.10 21.51 -37.43
CA ILE A 91 16.17 20.69 -36.84
C ILE A 91 15.64 19.92 -35.62
N ILE A 92 15.86 18.61 -35.60
CA ILE A 92 15.56 17.76 -34.46
C ILE A 92 16.70 17.90 -33.46
N LYS A 93 16.38 18.45 -32.29
CA LYS A 93 17.34 18.62 -31.19
C LYS A 93 17.66 17.27 -30.57
N CYS A 94 18.95 16.98 -30.41
CA CYS A 94 19.44 15.79 -29.69
C CYS A 94 19.66 16.14 -28.21
N ILE A 95 19.11 15.34 -27.31
CA ILE A 95 19.20 15.55 -25.86
C ILE A 95 20.07 14.48 -25.24
N ASP A 96 20.86 14.89 -24.26
CA ASP A 96 21.52 14.00 -23.32
C ASP A 96 20.50 13.50 -22.28
N TYR A 97 19.83 12.40 -22.56
CA TYR A 97 18.74 11.88 -21.73
C TYR A 97 19.00 10.43 -21.34
N ARG A 98 18.73 10.10 -20.07
CA ARG A 98 18.86 8.76 -19.52
C ARG A 98 17.52 8.30 -18.92
N PHE A 99 17.12 7.07 -19.24
CA PHE A 99 15.87 6.48 -18.81
C PHE A 99 16.02 5.78 -17.46
N TYR A 100 15.52 6.40 -16.37
CA TYR A 100 15.43 5.76 -15.05
C TYR A 100 14.06 5.15 -14.76
N SER A 101 13.08 5.41 -15.63
CA SER A 101 11.69 5.05 -15.43
C SER A 101 11.04 4.63 -16.73
N THR A 102 9.88 3.96 -16.62
CA THR A 102 9.08 3.62 -17.79
C THR A 102 8.62 4.91 -18.47
N THR A 103 9.06 5.12 -19.71
CA THR A 103 8.89 6.38 -20.43
C THR A 103 8.21 6.15 -21.77
N GLU A 104 7.13 6.89 -22.02
CA GLU A 104 6.47 6.89 -23.31
C GLU A 104 7.28 7.71 -24.31
N CYS A 105 7.54 7.11 -25.46
CA CYS A 105 8.28 7.71 -26.55
C CYS A 105 7.54 7.48 -27.86
N LEU A 106 7.83 8.34 -28.83
CA LEU A 106 7.33 8.22 -30.18
C LEU A 106 8.51 7.94 -31.10
N THR A 107 8.38 7.02 -32.04
CA THR A 107 9.26 7.03 -33.21
C THR A 107 8.46 7.28 -34.48
N TYR A 108 9.14 7.76 -35.51
CA TYR A 108 8.57 7.91 -36.84
C TYR A 108 9.59 7.42 -37.86
N GLY A 109 9.12 6.62 -38.82
CA GLY A 109 9.97 6.05 -39.86
C GLY A 109 9.16 5.51 -41.02
N TYR A 110 9.85 4.83 -41.95
CA TYR A 110 9.30 4.38 -43.22
C TYR A 110 9.31 2.84 -43.35
N PRO A 111 8.54 2.10 -42.52
CA PRO A 111 8.47 0.65 -42.62
C PRO A 111 7.90 0.21 -43.97
N ALA A 112 8.10 -1.06 -44.34
CA ALA A 112 7.68 -1.59 -45.65
C ALA A 112 6.18 -1.34 -45.95
N VAL A 113 5.33 -1.40 -44.93
CA VAL A 113 3.88 -1.16 -45.03
C VAL A 113 3.48 0.31 -45.23
N ALA A 114 4.39 1.26 -44.94
CA ALA A 114 4.14 2.71 -45.01
C ALA A 114 5.30 3.46 -45.69
N LYS A 115 5.95 2.84 -46.68
CA LYS A 115 7.17 3.35 -47.32
C LYS A 115 7.06 4.75 -47.93
N GLU A 116 5.87 5.13 -48.41
CA GLU A 116 5.64 6.41 -49.11
C GLU A 116 5.25 7.57 -48.17
N LYS A 117 4.56 7.28 -47.07
CA LYS A 117 4.01 8.31 -46.17
C LYS A 117 4.64 8.33 -44.79
N GLY A 118 5.43 7.32 -44.46
CA GLY A 118 5.92 7.05 -43.12
C GLY A 118 4.79 6.74 -42.14
N THR A 119 5.14 6.31 -40.94
CA THR A 119 4.19 6.13 -39.83
C THR A 119 4.86 6.42 -38.50
N SER A 120 4.06 6.91 -37.56
CA SER A 120 4.46 7.02 -36.16
C SER A 120 4.14 5.73 -35.42
N ILE A 121 5.00 5.36 -34.48
CA ILE A 121 4.84 4.18 -33.63
C ILE A 121 5.01 4.64 -32.17
N ASP A 122 4.01 4.34 -31.34
CA ASP A 122 4.04 4.62 -29.91
C ASP A 122 4.82 3.51 -29.19
N LEU A 123 5.88 3.92 -28.51
CA LEU A 123 6.82 3.05 -27.80
C LEU A 123 6.79 3.33 -26.30
N GLU A 124 7.10 2.31 -25.52
CA GLU A 124 7.31 2.36 -24.09
C GLU A 124 8.73 1.86 -23.81
N ILE A 125 9.61 2.76 -23.35
CA ILE A 125 10.95 2.39 -22.89
C ILE A 125 10.83 1.95 -21.45
N ARG A 126 11.22 0.71 -21.18
CA ARG A 126 11.11 0.10 -19.85
C ARG A 126 12.39 0.22 -19.06
N ASN A 127 13.52 0.11 -19.75
CA ASN A 127 14.84 0.10 -19.14
C ASN A 127 15.94 0.60 -20.09
N GLU A 128 17.05 1.07 -19.51
CA GLU A 128 18.27 1.43 -20.23
C GLU A 128 19.50 0.79 -19.59
N TYR A 129 20.29 0.10 -20.40
CA TYR A 129 21.53 -0.56 -20.06
C TYR A 129 22.74 0.33 -20.32
N LYS A 130 23.81 0.10 -19.56
CA LYS A 130 25.04 0.91 -19.61
C LYS A 130 25.75 0.80 -20.95
N ASP A 131 25.76 -0.40 -21.52
CA ASP A 131 26.38 -0.73 -22.81
C ASP A 131 25.36 -1.45 -23.69
N VAL A 132 25.63 -1.53 -25.00
CA VAL A 132 24.84 -2.32 -25.93
C VAL A 132 25.00 -3.79 -25.57
N ASP A 133 23.89 -4.48 -25.29
CA ASP A 133 23.98 -5.88 -24.93
C ASP A 133 24.33 -6.73 -26.16
N ILE A 134 25.36 -7.57 -26.04
CA ILE A 134 25.90 -8.41 -27.12
C ILE A 134 24.84 -9.40 -27.61
N ASP A 135 23.99 -9.89 -26.72
CA ASP A 135 22.93 -10.84 -27.05
C ASP A 135 21.67 -10.18 -27.65
N TYR A 136 21.49 -8.86 -27.45
CA TYR A 136 20.26 -8.15 -27.82
C TYR A 136 20.45 -7.01 -28.84
N GLY A 137 21.70 -6.58 -29.12
CA GLY A 137 22.01 -5.50 -30.06
C GLY A 137 21.33 -4.17 -29.72
N SER A 138 20.98 -3.95 -28.45
CA SER A 138 20.22 -2.81 -27.95
C SER A 138 20.72 -2.45 -26.56
N ASN A 139 20.80 -1.16 -26.24
CA ASN A 139 20.95 -0.71 -24.85
C ASN A 139 19.60 -0.30 -24.24
N LEU A 140 18.50 -0.35 -25.00
CA LEU A 140 17.15 -0.01 -24.52
C LEU A 140 16.23 -1.23 -24.55
N ASP A 141 15.44 -1.41 -23.49
CA ASP A 141 14.31 -2.35 -23.45
C ASP A 141 13.03 -1.64 -23.90
N ILE A 142 12.43 -2.12 -24.99
CA ILE A 142 11.38 -1.42 -25.75
C ILE A 142 10.15 -2.30 -25.87
N LYS A 143 8.99 -1.74 -25.54
CA LYS A 143 7.69 -2.34 -25.79
C LYS A 143 6.85 -1.46 -26.71
N VAL A 144 6.17 -2.07 -27.69
CA VAL A 144 5.21 -1.39 -28.56
C VAL A 144 3.84 -1.36 -27.87
N LYS A 145 3.19 -0.18 -27.77
CA LYS A 145 1.93 -0.03 -27.02
C LYS A 145 0.69 -0.51 -27.76
N SER A 146 0.66 -0.34 -29.07
CA SER A 146 -0.39 -0.86 -29.93
C SER A 146 0.09 -0.75 -31.36
N ASP A 147 0.28 -1.88 -32.05
CA ASP A 147 0.42 -1.78 -33.49
C ASP A 147 -0.05 -3.02 -34.25
N SER A 148 -0.51 -2.76 -35.47
CA SER A 148 -0.94 -3.75 -36.47
C SER A 148 0.16 -4.04 -37.51
N ILE A 149 1.33 -3.44 -37.32
CA ILE A 149 2.51 -3.56 -38.20
C ILE A 149 3.24 -4.87 -37.92
N LYS A 150 3.42 -5.69 -38.97
CA LYS A 150 4.14 -6.97 -38.91
C LYS A 150 5.63 -6.87 -39.27
N ASP A 151 6.05 -5.76 -39.87
CA ASP A 151 7.40 -5.53 -40.40
C ASP A 151 7.83 -4.06 -40.24
N TYR A 152 8.86 -3.86 -39.41
CA TYR A 152 9.47 -2.58 -39.04
C TYR A 152 10.84 -2.34 -39.69
N SER A 153 11.26 -3.16 -40.66
CA SER A 153 12.60 -3.11 -41.28
C SER A 153 13.03 -1.73 -41.82
N GLY A 154 12.08 -0.86 -42.17
CA GLY A 154 12.35 0.50 -42.65
C GLY A 154 12.35 1.60 -41.58
N CYS A 155 12.12 1.27 -40.31
CA CYS A 155 12.16 2.21 -39.18
C CYS A 155 13.59 2.44 -38.64
N SER A 156 14.55 1.57 -38.97
CA SER A 156 15.93 1.72 -38.53
C SER A 156 16.52 3.07 -38.93
N GLY A 157 17.25 3.68 -38.01
CA GLY A 157 17.81 5.03 -38.13
C GLY A 157 16.82 6.16 -37.84
N GLY A 158 15.53 5.87 -37.64
CA GLY A 158 14.55 6.84 -37.19
C GLY A 158 14.83 7.32 -35.77
N PRO A 159 14.46 8.56 -35.41
CA PRO A 159 14.66 9.07 -34.05
C PRO A 159 13.63 8.43 -33.10
N LEU A 160 14.09 8.11 -31.90
CA LEU A 160 13.23 7.91 -30.75
C LEU A 160 13.06 9.25 -30.04
N LEU A 161 11.82 9.69 -29.93
CA LEU A 161 11.47 11.04 -29.54
C LEU A 161 10.80 11.06 -28.18
N TYR A 162 11.35 11.87 -27.29
CA TYR A 162 10.72 12.28 -26.04
C TYR A 162 10.47 13.79 -26.12
N ASN A 163 9.24 14.24 -25.88
CA ASN A 163 8.84 15.65 -26.01
C ASN A 163 9.28 16.32 -27.34
N ASN A 164 9.15 15.61 -28.47
CA ASN A 164 9.56 16.05 -29.82
C ASN A 164 11.08 16.31 -30.01
N GLN A 165 11.92 15.71 -29.18
CA GLN A 165 13.37 15.79 -29.30
C GLN A 165 13.99 14.40 -29.29
N ALA A 166 15.09 14.21 -30.02
CA ALA A 166 15.72 12.91 -30.16
C ALA A 166 16.51 12.58 -28.89
N VAL A 167 16.22 11.40 -28.33
CA VAL A 167 16.91 10.83 -27.16
C VAL A 167 17.59 9.50 -27.49
N ALA A 168 17.11 8.78 -28.52
CA ALA A 168 17.70 7.54 -29.00
C ALA A 168 17.48 7.39 -30.53
N VAL A 169 18.05 6.34 -31.11
CA VAL A 169 17.92 5.98 -32.54
C VAL A 169 17.41 4.55 -32.65
N MET A 170 16.36 4.34 -33.44
CA MET A 170 15.84 3.01 -33.73
C MET A 170 16.85 2.19 -34.52
N LEU A 171 17.01 0.91 -34.20
CA LEU A 171 17.88 -0.04 -34.89
C LEU A 171 17.06 -1.09 -35.64
N GLU A 172 17.64 -2.27 -35.86
CA GLU A 172 17.04 -3.39 -36.58
C GLU A 172 15.97 -4.09 -35.73
N GLN A 173 15.00 -4.71 -36.40
CA GLN A 173 14.00 -5.56 -35.76
C GLN A 173 14.53 -7.00 -35.70
N VAL A 174 14.42 -7.66 -34.55
CA VAL A 174 14.64 -9.10 -34.45
C VAL A 174 13.35 -9.82 -34.85
N SER A 175 13.46 -10.79 -35.76
CA SER A 175 12.33 -11.59 -36.20
C SER A 175 12.52 -13.05 -35.80
N GLU A 176 11.56 -13.59 -35.05
CA GLU A 176 11.43 -15.01 -34.80
C GLU A 176 10.28 -15.55 -35.64
N SER A 177 10.49 -16.63 -36.39
CA SER A 177 9.42 -17.28 -37.17
C SER A 177 8.73 -16.40 -38.24
N LYS A 178 9.43 -15.39 -38.79
CA LYS A 178 8.93 -14.41 -39.77
C LYS A 178 7.88 -13.40 -39.25
N GLU A 179 7.71 -13.31 -37.93
CA GLU A 179 6.98 -12.21 -37.30
C GLU A 179 7.94 -11.34 -36.48
N ALA A 180 7.61 -10.05 -36.35
CA ALA A 180 8.34 -9.13 -35.49
C ALA A 180 8.25 -9.57 -34.03
N SER A 181 9.37 -10.02 -33.45
CA SER A 181 9.40 -10.40 -32.04
C SER A 181 9.84 -9.23 -31.17
N ARG A 182 10.86 -8.44 -31.59
CA ARG A 182 11.44 -7.34 -30.79
C ARG A 182 11.97 -6.18 -31.65
N LEU A 183 11.92 -4.97 -31.10
CA LEU A 183 12.56 -3.77 -31.66
C LEU A 183 13.81 -3.43 -30.87
N CYS A 184 14.89 -3.04 -31.56
CA CYS A 184 16.11 -2.55 -30.93
C CYS A 184 16.23 -1.04 -31.11
N ALA A 185 16.87 -0.36 -30.16
CA ALA A 185 17.26 1.04 -30.27
C ALA A 185 18.48 1.32 -29.40
N VAL A 186 19.22 2.38 -29.74
CA VAL A 186 20.35 2.82 -28.93
C VAL A 186 20.22 4.28 -28.51
N SER A 187 20.49 4.53 -27.24
CA SER A 187 20.47 5.85 -26.64
C SER A 187 21.52 6.77 -27.26
N LEU A 188 21.19 8.04 -27.45
CA LEU A 188 22.18 9.02 -27.90
C LEU A 188 23.22 9.29 -26.80
N TYR A 189 22.86 9.09 -25.53
CA TYR A 189 23.71 9.29 -24.37
C TYR A 189 25.05 8.53 -24.49
N ILE A 190 25.02 7.27 -24.94
CA ILE A 190 26.23 6.44 -25.06
C ILE A 190 27.16 6.87 -26.21
N TYR A 191 26.68 7.67 -27.17
CA TYR A 191 27.50 8.24 -28.27
C TYR A 191 27.81 9.72 -28.09
N ARG A 192 27.68 10.27 -26.88
CA ARG A 192 27.90 11.70 -26.61
C ARG A 192 29.24 12.20 -27.14
N GLU A 193 30.31 11.44 -26.95
CA GLU A 193 31.66 11.80 -27.39
C GLU A 193 31.75 11.86 -28.92
N TYR A 194 31.28 10.82 -29.62
CA TYR A 194 31.20 10.78 -31.07
C TYR A 194 30.43 11.97 -31.63
N LEU A 195 29.22 12.20 -31.12
CA LEU A 195 28.33 13.26 -31.59
C LEU A 195 28.92 14.65 -31.36
N ASN A 196 29.65 14.85 -30.26
CA ASN A 196 30.37 16.10 -30.00
C ASN A 196 31.50 16.33 -31.01
N LEU A 197 32.29 15.30 -31.35
CA LEU A 197 33.40 15.40 -32.31
C LEU A 197 32.94 15.81 -33.70
N ILE A 198 31.78 15.31 -34.15
CA ILE A 198 31.22 15.62 -35.47
C ILE A 198 30.37 16.90 -35.49
N GLY A 199 30.35 17.67 -34.39
CA GLY A 199 29.64 18.94 -34.29
C GLY A 199 28.12 18.80 -34.18
N VAL A 200 27.65 17.73 -33.55
CA VAL A 200 26.24 17.51 -33.16
C VAL A 200 26.16 17.29 -31.63
N PRO A 201 26.59 18.26 -30.80
CA PRO A 201 26.61 18.06 -29.35
C PRO A 201 25.20 17.84 -28.80
N LEU A 202 25.09 16.91 -27.85
CA LEU A 202 23.85 16.71 -27.11
C LEU A 202 23.56 17.92 -26.22
N ILE A 203 22.29 18.30 -26.13
CA ILE A 203 21.84 19.31 -25.18
C ILE A 203 21.93 18.69 -23.79
N THR A 204 22.82 19.21 -22.94
CA THR A 204 23.00 18.79 -21.54
C THR A 204 22.27 19.72 -20.57
N LYS A 205 22.07 19.23 -19.34
CA LYS A 205 21.50 20.01 -18.25
C LYS A 205 22.51 21.07 -17.80
N LYS A 206 22.07 22.32 -17.70
CA LYS A 206 22.85 23.42 -17.11
C LYS A 206 22.31 23.76 -15.73
N HIS A 207 23.22 23.87 -14.77
CA HIS A 207 22.95 24.24 -13.38
C HIS A 207 23.52 25.63 -13.09
N GLU A 208 22.98 26.32 -12.07
CA GLU A 208 23.52 27.60 -11.61
C GLU A 208 24.91 27.38 -10.99
N SER A 209 25.85 28.30 -11.25
CA SER A 209 27.26 28.20 -10.81
C SER A 209 27.39 28.00 -9.31
N ASP A 210 26.51 28.64 -8.54
CA ASP A 210 26.58 28.68 -7.08
C ASP A 210 26.24 27.32 -6.44
N TYR A 211 25.72 26.37 -7.24
CA TYR A 211 25.26 25.05 -6.82
C TYR A 211 25.93 23.89 -7.56
N GLU A 212 26.83 24.18 -8.51
CA GLU A 212 27.44 23.18 -9.39
C GLU A 212 28.24 22.14 -8.61
N GLU A 213 29.04 22.57 -7.62
CA GLU A 213 29.84 21.67 -6.78
C GLU A 213 28.96 20.74 -5.92
N TYR A 214 27.89 21.29 -5.32
CA TYR A 214 26.91 20.51 -4.58
C TYR A 214 26.22 19.46 -5.47
N ILE A 215 25.79 19.85 -6.67
CA ILE A 215 25.10 18.94 -7.61
C ILE A 215 26.02 17.83 -8.09
N LEU A 216 27.30 18.13 -8.39
CA LEU A 216 28.29 17.13 -8.77
C LEU A 216 28.56 16.14 -7.63
N SER A 217 28.72 16.63 -6.40
CA SER A 217 28.90 15.80 -5.21
C SER A 217 27.67 14.92 -4.96
N LEU A 218 26.47 15.49 -5.05
CA LEU A 218 25.20 14.79 -4.89
C LEU A 218 25.05 13.71 -5.98
N LYS A 219 25.31 14.03 -7.25
CA LYS A 219 25.30 13.06 -8.35
C LYS A 219 26.22 11.88 -8.07
N HIS A 220 27.47 12.17 -7.71
CA HIS A 220 28.44 11.13 -7.40
C HIS A 220 28.00 10.28 -6.19
N THR A 221 27.46 10.91 -5.14
CA THR A 221 26.94 10.21 -3.97
C THR A 221 25.74 9.34 -4.31
N LEU A 222 24.81 9.82 -5.14
CA LEU A 222 23.64 9.06 -5.58
C LEU A 222 24.02 7.90 -6.48
N GLN A 223 24.90 8.14 -7.45
CA GLN A 223 25.44 7.08 -8.29
C GLN A 223 26.17 6.06 -7.41
N GLN A 224 26.99 6.49 -6.47
CA GLN A 224 27.60 5.60 -5.49
C GLN A 224 26.58 4.89 -4.62
N GLN A 225 25.52 5.52 -4.10
CA GLN A 225 24.51 4.83 -3.28
C GLN A 225 23.72 3.82 -4.11
N LEU A 226 23.35 4.15 -5.33
CA LEU A 226 22.67 3.24 -6.25
C LEU A 226 23.58 2.11 -6.72
N GLU A 227 24.88 2.39 -6.88
CA GLU A 227 25.93 1.41 -7.16
C GLU A 227 26.33 0.62 -5.89
N ASN A 228 26.21 1.18 -4.69
CA ASN A 228 26.65 0.62 -3.40
C ASN A 228 25.51 -0.06 -2.63
N ASN A 229 24.24 0.16 -2.99
CA ASN A 229 23.09 -0.53 -2.38
C ASN A 229 23.27 -2.06 -2.45
N LEU A 230 24.08 -2.54 -3.41
CA LEU A 230 25.11 -3.56 -3.22
C LEU A 230 26.21 -3.31 -4.24
N LYS A 231 27.41 -2.88 -3.86
CA LYS A 231 28.54 -2.81 -4.80
C LYS A 231 28.89 -4.21 -5.32
N ARG A 232 28.18 -4.67 -6.36
CA ARG A 232 28.60 -5.68 -7.33
C ARG A 232 28.73 -7.17 -6.93
N ASN A 233 28.30 -7.67 -5.78
CA ASN A 233 28.68 -9.06 -5.37
C ASN A 233 27.89 -10.22 -5.99
N ILE A 234 27.69 -10.14 -7.31
CA ILE A 234 27.45 -11.27 -8.20
C ILE A 234 28.45 -11.27 -9.39
N GLU A 235 29.16 -10.17 -9.67
CA GLU A 235 29.88 -9.97 -10.94
C GLU A 235 28.94 -9.99 -12.18
N GLU A 236 29.16 -9.02 -13.07
CA GLU A 236 28.69 -8.96 -14.47
C GLU A 236 27.19 -8.93 -14.86
N ASN A 237 26.22 -8.61 -14.00
CA ASN A 237 24.85 -8.38 -14.51
C ASN A 237 24.56 -6.91 -14.89
N LYS A 238 24.43 -6.72 -16.21
CA LYS A 238 24.22 -5.48 -16.96
C LYS A 238 22.80 -4.88 -16.81
N VAL A 239 22.21 -4.80 -15.61
CA VAL A 239 20.81 -4.31 -15.46
C VAL A 239 20.73 -3.10 -14.51
N ASN A 240 19.69 -2.27 -14.69
CA ASN A 240 19.28 -1.18 -13.78
C ASN A 240 19.29 -1.62 -12.30
N PRO A 241 19.74 -0.77 -11.35
CA PRO A 241 19.95 -1.10 -9.94
C PRO A 241 18.80 -1.79 -9.17
N LEU A 242 17.54 -1.71 -9.63
CA LEU A 242 16.43 -2.54 -9.09
C LEU A 242 15.94 -3.64 -10.04
N GLY A 243 16.28 -3.62 -11.32
CA GLY A 243 15.79 -4.61 -12.29
C GLY A 243 14.31 -4.53 -12.66
N PHE A 244 13.52 -3.62 -12.08
CA PHE A 244 12.10 -3.43 -12.40
C PHE A 244 11.65 -1.96 -12.32
N SER A 245 10.54 -1.65 -13.00
CA SER A 245 9.96 -0.30 -13.03
C SER A 245 9.23 0.06 -11.73
N ILE A 246 9.46 1.27 -11.22
CA ILE A 246 8.71 1.79 -10.07
C ILE A 246 7.43 2.46 -10.58
N SER A 247 6.29 2.05 -10.01
CA SER A 247 5.00 2.69 -10.25
C SER A 247 4.46 3.32 -8.98
N VAL A 248 3.85 4.49 -9.13
CA VAL A 248 3.16 5.19 -8.06
C VAL A 248 1.68 5.31 -8.41
N GLN A 249 0.84 5.21 -7.40
CA GLN A 249 -0.61 5.30 -7.55
C GLN A 249 -1.11 6.47 -6.70
N PRO A 250 -1.83 7.46 -7.28
CA PRO A 250 -2.48 8.48 -6.48
C PRO A 250 -3.44 7.84 -5.48
N LYS A 251 -3.40 8.24 -4.21
CA LYS A 251 -4.23 7.63 -3.16
C LYS A 251 -5.74 7.77 -3.44
N ASN A 252 -6.13 8.80 -4.18
CA ASN A 252 -7.53 9.12 -4.49
C ASN A 252 -8.02 8.56 -5.83
N SER A 253 -7.14 8.02 -6.70
CA SER A 253 -7.53 7.41 -7.97
C SER A 253 -7.09 5.95 -8.07
N ALA A 254 -8.02 5.02 -7.80
CA ALA A 254 -7.74 3.58 -7.82
C ALA A 254 -7.50 2.99 -9.23
N LYS A 255 -7.51 3.80 -10.30
CA LYS A 255 -7.59 3.31 -11.69
C LYS A 255 -6.41 3.64 -12.61
N GLU A 256 -5.47 4.51 -12.22
CA GLU A 256 -4.33 4.84 -13.09
C GLU A 256 -2.99 4.73 -12.34
N ASP A 257 -2.21 3.73 -12.74
CA ASP A 257 -0.79 3.63 -12.36
C ASP A 257 -0.01 4.64 -13.19
N ILE A 258 0.83 5.45 -12.54
CA ILE A 258 1.69 6.40 -13.24
C ILE A 258 3.17 6.09 -12.98
N SER A 259 4.02 6.40 -13.97
CA SER A 259 5.47 6.38 -13.81
C SER A 259 5.89 7.48 -12.84
N PHE A 260 6.91 7.22 -12.03
CA PHE A 260 7.31 8.14 -10.97
C PHE A 260 7.88 9.46 -11.50
N ASN A 261 8.44 9.49 -12.72
CA ASN A 261 8.94 10.73 -13.32
C ASN A 261 7.85 11.78 -13.53
N LYS A 262 6.59 11.36 -13.68
CA LYS A 262 5.43 12.27 -13.73
C LYS A 262 5.25 13.09 -12.46
N ILE A 263 5.75 12.61 -11.32
CA ILE A 263 5.82 13.41 -10.08
C ILE A 263 6.60 14.71 -10.31
N LEU A 264 7.56 14.74 -11.24
CA LEU A 264 8.40 15.92 -11.50
C LEU A 264 7.84 16.87 -12.56
N GLU A 265 6.76 16.51 -13.26
CA GLU A 265 6.20 17.30 -14.36
C GLU A 265 5.38 18.50 -13.87
N ASP A 266 4.74 18.39 -12.70
CA ASP A 266 4.00 19.50 -12.09
C ASP A 266 4.81 20.24 -11.00
N ASP A 267 4.30 21.40 -10.56
CA ASP A 267 4.84 22.14 -9.42
C ASP A 267 4.21 21.72 -8.08
N GLN A 268 3.32 20.71 -8.07
CA GLN A 268 2.65 20.28 -6.84
C GLN A 268 3.62 19.54 -5.93
N SER A 269 3.49 19.82 -4.64
CA SER A 269 4.25 19.12 -3.62
C SER A 269 3.59 17.78 -3.32
N VAL A 270 4.37 16.76 -2.96
CA VAL A 270 3.98 15.34 -2.99
C VAL A 270 4.35 14.63 -1.69
N MET A 271 3.49 13.71 -1.25
CA MET A 271 3.73 12.76 -0.16
C MET A 271 3.71 11.34 -0.73
N ILE A 272 4.78 10.58 -0.52
CA ILE A 272 4.96 9.21 -0.99
C ILE A 272 4.84 8.25 0.20
N LEU A 273 3.85 7.36 0.13
CA LEU A 273 3.49 6.40 1.18
C LEU A 273 3.82 4.97 0.75
N SER A 274 4.40 4.18 1.64
CA SER A 274 4.58 2.74 1.42
C SER A 274 4.83 1.98 2.71
N LYS A 275 4.67 0.64 2.69
CA LYS A 275 5.12 -0.25 3.77
C LYS A 275 6.64 -0.07 4.05
N PRO A 276 7.16 -0.42 5.24
CA PRO A 276 8.61 -0.41 5.51
C PRO A 276 9.37 -1.26 4.48
N GLY A 277 10.50 -0.79 3.95
CA GLY A 277 11.25 -1.49 2.89
C GLY A 277 10.65 -1.34 1.48
N GLY A 278 9.53 -0.63 1.33
CA GLY A 278 8.84 -0.46 0.05
C GLY A 278 9.61 0.29 -1.05
N GLY A 279 10.77 0.89 -0.75
CA GLY A 279 11.59 1.61 -1.74
C GLY A 279 11.44 3.14 -1.76
N LYS A 280 10.97 3.77 -0.67
CA LYS A 280 10.74 5.23 -0.60
C LYS A 280 12.02 6.05 -0.80
N THR A 281 13.06 5.76 -0.01
CA THR A 281 14.37 6.41 -0.13
C THR A 281 14.97 6.20 -1.51
N TYR A 282 14.86 4.99 -2.06
CA TYR A 282 15.30 4.68 -3.42
C TYR A 282 14.56 5.54 -4.47
N LEU A 283 13.24 5.67 -4.33
CA LEU A 283 12.46 6.53 -5.22
C LEU A 283 12.91 8.00 -5.13
N LEU A 284 13.20 8.53 -3.94
CA LEU A 284 13.78 9.88 -3.81
C LEU A 284 15.13 9.99 -4.52
N GLN A 285 16.00 8.97 -4.42
CA GLN A 285 17.28 8.93 -5.13
C GLN A 285 17.09 8.96 -6.65
N MET A 286 16.12 8.20 -7.18
CA MET A 286 15.76 8.22 -8.60
C MET A 286 15.22 9.58 -9.05
N LEU A 287 14.34 10.19 -8.26
CA LEU A 287 13.83 11.54 -8.55
C LEU A 287 14.95 12.57 -8.59
N MET A 288 15.93 12.48 -7.67
CA MET A 288 17.09 13.38 -7.69
C MET A 288 17.96 13.19 -8.94
N LEU A 289 18.23 11.94 -9.36
CA LEU A 289 18.97 11.70 -10.60
C LEU A 289 18.25 12.24 -11.83
N GLU A 290 16.93 12.05 -11.92
CA GLU A 290 16.09 12.64 -12.98
C GLU A 290 16.23 14.17 -13.02
N ILE A 291 16.21 14.84 -11.87
CA ILE A 291 16.37 16.31 -11.79
C ILE A 291 17.78 16.75 -12.23
N ILE A 292 18.82 16.01 -11.84
CA ILE A 292 20.22 16.36 -12.06
C ILE A 292 20.68 16.10 -13.50
N GLU A 293 20.33 14.94 -14.06
CA GLU A 293 20.86 14.47 -15.33
C GLU A 293 20.01 14.91 -16.53
N ASN A 294 18.67 14.92 -16.40
CA ASN A 294 17.80 15.04 -17.57
C ASN A 294 17.41 16.51 -17.89
N PRO A 295 17.81 17.06 -19.07
CA PRO A 295 17.66 18.47 -19.43
C PRO A 295 16.22 18.98 -19.48
N GLN A 296 15.24 18.10 -19.72
CA GLN A 296 13.82 18.45 -19.85
C GLN A 296 13.06 18.40 -18.52
N ILE A 297 13.65 17.81 -17.49
CA ILE A 297 12.97 17.59 -16.20
C ILE A 297 13.35 18.70 -15.24
N SER A 298 12.38 19.40 -14.65
CA SER A 298 12.64 20.40 -13.59
C SER A 298 13.73 21.43 -13.96
N ILE A 299 13.56 22.12 -15.09
CA ILE A 299 14.53 23.08 -15.65
C ILE A 299 14.87 24.17 -14.61
N GLY A 300 16.16 24.37 -14.33
CA GLY A 300 16.64 25.40 -13.41
C GLY A 300 16.37 25.13 -11.92
N LYS A 301 15.86 23.95 -11.55
CA LYS A 301 15.63 23.58 -10.15
C LYS A 301 16.75 22.70 -9.59
N ILE A 302 17.00 22.84 -8.29
CA ILE A 302 18.07 22.20 -7.53
C ILE A 302 17.45 21.25 -6.50
N PRO A 303 17.80 19.95 -6.52
CA PRO A 303 17.29 19.00 -5.53
C PRO A 303 18.04 19.13 -4.21
N ILE A 304 17.32 19.40 -3.12
CA ILE A 304 17.86 19.44 -1.76
C ILE A 304 17.31 18.26 -0.97
N TYR A 305 18.18 17.37 -0.50
CA TYR A 305 17.80 16.20 0.28
C TYR A 305 17.97 16.47 1.78
N LEU A 306 16.90 16.32 2.56
CA LEU A 306 16.95 16.40 4.02
C LEU A 306 16.30 15.15 4.63
N LYS A 307 16.98 14.51 5.58
CA LYS A 307 16.38 13.44 6.38
C LYS A 307 15.47 14.07 7.44
N ALA A 308 14.20 13.65 7.55
CA ALA A 308 13.27 14.20 8.52
C ALA A 308 13.69 13.86 9.96
N LYS A 309 14.27 12.67 10.19
CA LYS A 309 14.83 12.26 11.50
C LYS A 309 15.86 13.23 12.08
N GLU A 310 16.46 14.10 11.26
CA GLU A 310 17.42 15.13 11.68
C GLU A 310 16.75 16.40 12.24
N TRP A 311 15.42 16.47 12.26
CA TRP A 311 14.68 17.53 12.95
C TRP A 311 15.03 17.60 14.44
N TYR A 312 15.49 18.77 14.89
CA TYR A 312 16.07 19.04 16.23
C TYR A 312 17.23 18.14 16.68
N ARG A 313 17.75 17.26 15.82
CA ARG A 313 19.03 16.53 16.01
C ARG A 313 20.16 17.14 15.17
N GLY A 314 19.80 17.67 14.02
CA GLY A 314 20.68 18.23 13.00
C GLY A 314 20.32 19.64 12.59
N TYR A 315 19.04 20.02 12.63
CA TYR A 315 18.55 21.36 12.31
C TYR A 315 17.27 21.72 13.08
N GLU A 316 17.10 23.00 13.41
CA GLU A 316 15.95 23.51 14.20
C GLU A 316 14.80 24.06 13.34
N ASN A 317 15.08 24.32 12.06
CA ASN A 317 14.13 24.76 11.05
C ASN A 317 14.67 24.41 9.66
N ILE A 318 13.82 24.41 8.63
CA ILE A 318 14.18 23.98 7.27
C ILE A 318 15.23 24.90 6.64
N VAL A 319 15.20 26.21 6.91
CA VAL A 319 16.21 27.15 6.38
C VAL A 319 17.60 26.81 6.93
N LYS A 320 17.71 26.53 8.24
CA LYS A 320 18.95 26.04 8.85
C LYS A 320 19.35 24.66 8.32
N GLY A 321 18.38 23.79 8.02
CA GLY A 321 18.62 22.49 7.38
C GLY A 321 19.25 22.65 5.99
N LEU A 322 18.67 23.52 5.16
CA LEU A 322 19.18 23.91 3.84
C LEU A 322 20.59 24.48 3.92
N ARG A 323 20.82 25.43 4.84
CA ARG A 323 22.16 26.00 5.05
C ARG A 323 23.16 24.89 5.37
N LYS A 324 22.84 24.03 6.34
CA LYS A 324 23.75 22.95 6.76
C LYS A 324 24.07 21.96 5.62
N GLU A 325 23.13 21.76 4.71
CA GLU A 325 23.34 20.91 3.55
C GLU A 325 24.25 21.56 2.49
N LEU A 326 24.13 22.89 2.33
CA LEU A 326 24.80 23.65 1.27
C LEU A 326 26.12 24.30 1.71
N GLU A 327 26.28 24.66 2.99
CA GLU A 327 27.38 25.49 3.50
C GLU A 327 28.77 24.90 3.27
N TYR A 328 28.87 23.57 3.15
CA TYR A 328 30.13 22.90 2.84
C TYR A 328 30.63 23.20 1.42
N TYR A 329 29.70 23.34 0.47
CA TYR A 329 30.00 23.57 -0.95
C TYR A 329 29.88 25.04 -1.35
N SER A 330 29.04 25.80 -0.64
CA SER A 330 28.80 27.22 -0.87
C SER A 330 28.97 27.99 0.46
N PRO A 331 30.20 28.25 0.93
CA PRO A 331 30.46 28.81 2.27
C PRO A 331 29.84 30.20 2.52
N ASP A 332 29.58 30.95 1.45
CA ASP A 332 29.01 32.30 1.52
C ASP A 332 27.47 32.30 1.58
N ILE A 333 26.82 31.12 1.55
CA ILE A 333 25.36 31.01 1.59
C ILE A 333 24.81 31.41 2.97
N ASN A 334 23.85 32.33 3.00
CA ASN A 334 23.21 32.83 4.22
C ASN A 334 21.69 32.53 4.24
N ASP A 335 21.04 32.82 5.38
CA ASP A 335 19.61 32.50 5.55
C ASP A 335 18.75 33.35 4.62
N GLU A 336 19.15 34.61 4.39
CA GLU A 336 18.43 35.53 3.52
C GLU A 336 18.39 35.02 2.07
N GLN A 337 19.53 34.60 1.53
CA GLN A 337 19.65 34.02 0.19
C GLN A 337 18.81 32.75 0.06
N ILE A 338 18.88 31.84 1.04
CA ILE A 338 18.08 30.60 1.03
C ILE A 338 16.58 30.90 1.03
N ILE A 339 16.15 31.90 1.81
CA ILE A 339 14.74 32.31 1.85
C ILE A 339 14.30 32.92 0.51
N GLU A 340 15.17 33.68 -0.15
CA GLU A 340 14.89 34.22 -1.49
C GLU A 340 14.80 33.09 -2.53
N ASP A 341 15.76 32.18 -2.56
CA ASP A 341 15.78 31.03 -3.48
C ASP A 341 14.58 30.08 -3.28
N LEU A 342 14.15 29.89 -2.02
CA LEU A 342 12.90 29.20 -1.69
C LEU A 342 11.69 29.89 -2.33
N LYS A 343 11.54 31.20 -2.15
CA LYS A 343 10.41 31.98 -2.70
C LYS A 343 10.40 32.01 -4.22
N GLU A 344 11.58 32.01 -4.84
CA GLU A 344 11.74 31.96 -6.30
C GLU A 344 11.42 30.58 -6.88
N GLY A 345 11.44 29.54 -6.03
CA GLY A 345 11.16 28.15 -6.44
C GLY A 345 12.37 27.46 -7.05
N LYS A 346 13.59 27.88 -6.69
CA LYS A 346 14.82 27.24 -7.17
C LYS A 346 15.01 25.85 -6.59
N TYR A 347 14.47 25.57 -5.40
CA TYR A 347 14.64 24.27 -4.76
C TYR A 347 13.46 23.32 -5.00
N ILE A 348 13.80 22.03 -5.18
CA ILE A 348 12.91 20.91 -4.92
C ILE A 348 13.39 20.28 -3.62
N LEU A 349 12.56 20.33 -2.57
CA LEU A 349 12.90 19.79 -1.26
C LEU A 349 12.48 18.32 -1.18
N LEU A 350 13.44 17.40 -1.06
CA LEU A 350 13.20 15.97 -0.88
C LEU A 350 13.39 15.61 0.60
N LEU A 351 12.30 15.31 1.29
CA LEU A 351 12.24 15.12 2.74
C LEU A 351 11.98 13.65 3.07
N ASP A 352 12.98 12.95 3.60
CA ASP A 352 12.90 11.49 3.78
C ASP A 352 12.52 11.09 5.20
N GLY A 353 11.46 10.29 5.34
CA GLY A 353 11.13 9.55 6.57
C GLY A 353 10.34 10.34 7.62
N LEU A 354 9.16 10.87 7.30
CA LEU A 354 8.30 11.57 8.28
C LEU A 354 8.00 10.70 9.51
N ASP A 355 7.85 9.39 9.34
CA ASP A 355 7.63 8.41 10.41
C ASP A 355 8.82 8.24 11.36
N GLU A 356 10.00 8.70 10.95
CA GLU A 356 11.23 8.66 11.77
C GLU A 356 11.34 9.86 12.71
N LEU A 357 10.39 10.80 12.65
CA LEU A 357 10.27 11.90 13.62
C LEU A 357 9.77 11.37 14.96
N ILE A 358 10.62 11.49 15.97
CA ILE A 358 10.31 10.99 17.31
C ILE A 358 9.67 12.09 18.17
N ASN A 359 10.10 13.35 18.00
CA ASN A 359 9.68 14.48 18.83
C ASN A 359 9.35 15.70 17.98
N ASP A 360 8.52 16.59 18.52
CA ASP A 360 8.22 17.89 17.91
C ASP A 360 7.69 17.80 16.47
N LYS A 361 7.03 16.66 16.16
CA LYS A 361 6.44 16.37 14.84
C LYS A 361 5.47 17.47 14.41
N ASP A 362 4.69 18.01 15.33
CA ASP A 362 3.77 19.12 15.09
C ASP A 362 4.50 20.41 14.63
N LEU A 363 5.69 20.67 15.16
CA LEU A 363 6.50 21.83 14.76
C LEU A 363 7.04 21.65 13.34
N PHE A 364 7.52 20.44 13.01
CA PHE A 364 7.96 20.10 11.66
C PHE A 364 6.82 20.22 10.65
N ILE A 365 5.66 19.62 10.96
CA ILE A 365 4.46 19.71 10.12
C ILE A 365 4.06 21.16 9.87
N ARG A 366 4.05 21.99 10.93
CA ARG A 366 3.72 23.42 10.81
C ARG A 366 4.70 24.16 9.89
N GLU A 367 5.98 23.86 9.96
CA GLU A 367 6.97 24.49 9.09
C GLU A 367 6.78 24.08 7.62
N ILE A 368 6.62 22.79 7.34
CA ILE A 368 6.41 22.30 5.98
C ILE A 368 5.12 22.89 5.39
N ARG A 369 4.04 22.96 6.17
CA ARG A 369 2.79 23.64 5.77
C ARG A 369 2.97 25.13 5.48
N ARG A 370 3.96 25.80 6.09
CA ARG A 370 4.31 27.20 5.78
C ARG A 370 5.05 27.27 4.45
N LEU A 371 5.99 26.37 4.21
CA LEU A 371 6.79 26.35 2.98
C LEU A 371 5.96 25.98 1.75
N SER A 372 5.02 25.04 1.90
CA SER A 372 4.09 24.65 0.83
C SER A 372 3.17 25.78 0.36
N GLN A 373 3.08 26.90 1.09
CA GLN A 373 2.32 28.09 0.63
C GLN A 373 3.06 28.82 -0.49
N PHE A 374 4.36 28.60 -0.64
CA PHE A 374 5.13 29.14 -1.76
C PHE A 374 4.83 28.32 -3.01
N LYS A 375 3.95 28.84 -3.87
CA LYS A 375 3.46 28.14 -5.09
C LYS A 375 4.54 27.60 -6.03
N LYS A 376 5.77 28.14 -5.97
CA LYS A 376 6.89 27.73 -6.83
C LYS A 376 7.80 26.67 -6.17
N THR A 377 7.70 26.47 -4.86
CA THR A 377 8.51 25.51 -4.12
C THR A 377 7.85 24.15 -4.16
N LYS A 378 8.54 23.15 -4.71
CA LYS A 378 8.08 21.77 -4.72
C LYS A 378 8.69 21.02 -3.54
N ILE A 379 7.88 20.33 -2.77
CA ILE A 379 8.30 19.48 -1.64
C ILE A 379 7.90 18.05 -1.97
N ILE A 380 8.82 17.10 -1.94
CA ILE A 380 8.55 15.67 -2.10
C ILE A 380 8.93 15.00 -0.79
N MET A 381 7.95 14.47 -0.06
CA MET A 381 8.14 13.86 1.25
C MET A 381 7.81 12.37 1.23
N THR A 382 8.44 11.59 2.09
CA THR A 382 8.13 10.15 2.26
C THR A 382 7.64 9.83 3.67
N CYS A 383 6.76 8.83 3.79
CA CYS A 383 6.34 8.30 5.09
C CYS A 383 5.95 6.80 5.00
N ARG A 384 6.14 6.05 6.09
CA ARG A 384 5.50 4.73 6.25
C ARG A 384 3.98 4.88 6.27
N GLN A 385 3.28 4.11 5.43
CA GLN A 385 1.83 4.22 5.26
C GLN A 385 1.07 4.06 6.60
N GLN A 386 1.53 3.18 7.48
CA GLN A 386 0.90 2.93 8.78
C GLN A 386 1.18 4.00 9.85
N ASN A 387 2.18 4.86 9.62
CA ASN A 387 2.57 5.97 10.52
C ASN A 387 2.21 7.35 9.93
N TYR A 388 1.63 7.35 8.73
CA TYR A 388 1.07 8.53 8.10
C TYR A 388 -0.41 8.61 8.44
N HIS A 389 -0.78 9.71 9.06
CA HIS A 389 -2.13 9.94 9.51
C HIS A 389 -2.72 11.20 8.87
N ASN A 390 -2.45 11.38 7.57
CA ASN A 390 -2.97 12.47 6.74
C ASN A 390 -2.52 13.89 7.18
N GLU A 391 -1.35 13.99 7.82
CA GLU A 391 -0.83 15.26 8.36
C GLU A 391 -0.62 16.35 7.29
N PHE A 392 -0.43 15.97 6.03
CA PHE A 392 -0.19 16.88 4.91
C PHE A 392 -1.29 16.86 3.85
N HIS A 393 -2.46 16.38 4.21
CA HIS A 393 -3.57 16.29 3.28
C HIS A 393 -3.90 17.66 2.63
N LYS A 394 -4.09 17.69 1.29
CA LYS A 394 -4.16 18.87 0.38
C LYS A 394 -2.94 19.77 0.28
N VAL A 395 -2.06 19.67 1.26
CA VAL A 395 -0.83 20.43 1.28
C VAL A 395 0.15 19.77 0.33
N LEU A 396 0.13 18.43 0.33
CA LEU A 396 0.88 17.55 -0.55
C LEU A 396 -0.09 16.57 -1.23
N THR A 397 0.13 16.32 -2.51
CA THR A 397 -0.56 15.27 -3.29
C THR A 397 -0.04 13.90 -2.85
N GLU A 398 -0.92 12.99 -2.46
CA GLU A 398 -0.55 11.72 -1.84
C GLU A 398 -0.47 10.58 -2.86
N TYR A 399 0.66 9.89 -2.90
CA TYR A 399 0.90 8.73 -3.74
C TYR A 399 1.27 7.52 -2.89
N ASN A 400 0.70 6.37 -3.21
CA ASN A 400 1.15 5.08 -2.70
C ASN A 400 2.17 4.49 -3.68
N LEU A 401 3.29 4.01 -3.14
CA LEU A 401 4.22 3.18 -3.89
C LEU A 401 3.61 1.78 -4.02
N LYS A 402 3.46 1.29 -5.25
CA LYS A 402 2.81 0.01 -5.50
C LYS A 402 3.69 -1.14 -5.02
N ALA A 403 3.05 -2.22 -4.55
CA ALA A 403 3.71 -3.49 -4.31
C ALA A 403 4.20 -4.08 -5.64
N LEU A 404 5.24 -4.92 -5.59
CA LEU A 404 5.78 -5.55 -6.79
C LEU A 404 4.77 -6.49 -7.43
N SER A 405 4.65 -6.44 -8.76
CA SER A 405 3.83 -7.39 -9.51
C SER A 405 4.55 -8.73 -9.68
N ASP A 406 3.79 -9.80 -9.94
CA ASP A 406 4.35 -11.13 -10.21
C ASP A 406 5.39 -11.11 -11.34
N THR A 407 5.17 -10.27 -12.37
CA THR A 407 6.12 -10.09 -13.48
C THR A 407 7.43 -9.45 -13.01
N GLN A 408 7.36 -8.42 -12.16
CA GLN A 408 8.55 -7.73 -11.64
C GLN A 408 9.35 -8.65 -10.69
N ILE A 409 8.65 -9.45 -9.89
CA ILE A 409 9.27 -10.44 -9.02
C ILE A 409 10.03 -11.47 -9.85
N GLN A 410 9.40 -11.99 -10.93
CA GLN A 410 10.04 -12.95 -11.83
C GLN A 410 11.26 -12.34 -12.53
N GLU A 411 11.10 -11.17 -13.18
CA GLU A 411 12.17 -10.46 -13.89
C GLU A 411 13.38 -10.21 -12.98
N TYR A 412 13.14 -9.82 -11.73
CA TYR A 412 14.19 -9.60 -10.76
C TYR A 412 14.95 -10.88 -10.39
N ILE A 413 14.22 -11.96 -10.07
CA ILE A 413 14.86 -13.23 -9.68
C ILE A 413 15.66 -13.81 -10.86
N GLU A 414 15.12 -13.76 -12.08
CA GLU A 414 15.82 -14.18 -13.29
C GLU A 414 17.10 -13.37 -13.52
N ALA A 415 17.04 -12.04 -13.32
CA ALA A 415 18.20 -11.17 -13.42
C ALA A 415 19.26 -11.46 -12.34
N VAL A 416 18.85 -11.83 -11.11
CA VAL A 416 19.78 -12.20 -10.04
C VAL A 416 20.41 -13.57 -10.31
N PHE A 417 19.65 -14.54 -10.80
CA PHE A 417 20.13 -15.91 -11.04
C PHE A 417 20.92 -16.05 -12.34
N GLY A 418 20.65 -15.22 -13.34
CA GLY A 418 21.24 -15.35 -14.69
C GLY A 418 20.62 -16.49 -15.50
N GLU A 419 19.45 -16.99 -15.10
CA GLU A 419 18.70 -18.05 -15.78
C GLU A 419 17.19 -17.81 -15.67
N SER A 420 16.42 -18.42 -16.58
CA SER A 420 14.97 -18.32 -16.55
C SER A 420 14.38 -19.15 -15.41
N VAL A 421 13.36 -18.59 -14.73
CA VAL A 421 12.75 -19.22 -13.57
C VAL A 421 11.31 -19.62 -13.90
N HIS A 422 10.98 -20.89 -13.64
CA HIS A 422 9.63 -21.38 -13.93
C HIS A 422 8.57 -20.71 -13.04
N TYR A 423 7.44 -20.31 -13.64
CA TYR A 423 6.29 -19.71 -12.93
C TYR A 423 5.84 -20.52 -11.69
N GLY A 424 5.91 -21.86 -11.75
CA GLY A 424 5.56 -22.73 -10.62
C GLY A 424 6.40 -22.48 -9.37
N PHE A 425 7.67 -22.12 -9.53
CA PHE A 425 8.56 -21.77 -8.43
C PHE A 425 8.20 -20.42 -7.80
N ILE A 426 7.89 -19.41 -8.63
CA ILE A 426 7.43 -18.09 -8.15
C ILE A 426 6.12 -18.22 -7.39
N HIS A 427 5.19 -19.03 -7.90
CA HIS A 427 3.93 -19.31 -7.22
C HIS A 427 4.14 -20.02 -5.87
N GLU A 428 5.06 -20.98 -5.80
CA GLU A 428 5.42 -21.65 -4.54
C GLU A 428 6.07 -20.69 -3.53
N LEU A 429 7.00 -19.86 -3.99
CA LEU A 429 7.63 -18.82 -3.18
C LEU A 429 6.60 -17.82 -2.65
N LYS A 430 5.66 -17.39 -3.49
CA LYS A 430 4.56 -16.50 -3.09
C LYS A 430 3.60 -17.18 -2.12
N LYS A 431 3.34 -18.49 -2.27
CA LYS A 431 2.55 -19.24 -1.29
C LYS A 431 3.21 -19.28 0.09
N GLN A 432 4.54 -19.36 0.14
CA GLN A 432 5.29 -19.46 1.40
C GLN A 432 5.58 -18.11 2.05
N LEU A 433 5.88 -17.08 1.26
CA LEU A 433 6.30 -15.75 1.74
C LEU A 433 5.23 -14.66 1.58
N ASN A 434 4.17 -14.92 0.80
CA ASN A 434 3.02 -14.05 0.56
C ASN A 434 3.43 -12.57 0.30
N ASP A 435 2.82 -11.61 1.02
CA ASP A 435 3.10 -10.17 0.99
C ASP A 435 4.58 -9.79 1.17
N LEU A 436 5.43 -10.70 1.67
CA LEU A 436 6.83 -10.40 1.96
C LEU A 436 7.58 -10.13 0.64
N ILE A 437 7.49 -11.01 -0.37
CA ILE A 437 8.22 -10.84 -1.64
C ILE A 437 7.63 -9.76 -2.55
N GLU A 438 6.44 -9.24 -2.24
CA GLU A 438 5.90 -8.06 -2.91
C GLU A 438 6.57 -6.76 -2.43
N ASN A 439 7.39 -6.84 -1.38
CA ASN A 439 8.22 -5.76 -0.88
C ASN A 439 9.63 -5.81 -1.52
N PRO A 440 10.09 -4.73 -2.18
CA PRO A 440 11.39 -4.69 -2.84
C PRO A 440 12.58 -5.12 -1.98
N LEU A 441 12.65 -4.62 -0.74
CA LEU A 441 13.76 -4.95 0.16
C LEU A 441 13.76 -6.45 0.51
N PHE A 442 12.58 -7.03 0.73
CA PHE A 442 12.47 -8.45 1.10
C PHE A 442 12.71 -9.37 -0.09
N LEU A 443 12.23 -9.00 -1.29
CA LEU A 443 12.55 -9.72 -2.52
C LEU A 443 14.05 -9.74 -2.76
N TYR A 444 14.70 -8.57 -2.64
CA TYR A 444 16.15 -8.43 -2.73
C TYR A 444 16.85 -9.39 -1.75
N MET A 445 16.53 -9.36 -0.46
CA MET A 445 17.15 -10.26 0.52
C MET A 445 16.91 -11.73 0.17
N THR A 446 15.67 -12.08 -0.22
CA THR A 446 15.27 -13.45 -0.56
C THR A 446 16.02 -13.98 -1.78
N ALA A 447 16.08 -13.21 -2.87
CA ALA A 447 16.75 -13.62 -4.10
C ALA A 447 18.26 -13.83 -3.88
N HIS A 448 18.92 -12.95 -3.12
CA HIS A 448 20.35 -13.08 -2.82
C HIS A 448 20.67 -14.28 -1.93
N ILE A 449 19.85 -14.56 -0.92
CA ILE A 449 19.98 -15.77 -0.10
C ILE A 449 19.80 -17.02 -0.96
N MET A 450 18.77 -17.03 -1.81
CA MET A 450 18.41 -18.20 -2.62
C MET A 450 19.42 -18.51 -3.72
N LYS A 451 20.05 -17.49 -4.31
CA LYS A 451 21.11 -17.67 -5.31
C LYS A 451 22.27 -18.50 -4.76
N GLU A 452 22.62 -18.26 -3.50
CA GLU A 452 23.87 -18.75 -2.91
C GLU A 452 23.68 -20.04 -2.09
N MET A 453 22.49 -20.28 -1.52
CA MET A 453 22.22 -21.46 -0.70
C MET A 453 21.86 -22.69 -1.53
N THR A 454 22.76 -23.69 -1.58
CA THR A 454 22.58 -24.98 -2.27
C THR A 454 21.35 -25.79 -1.83
N SER A 455 20.81 -25.52 -0.62
CA SER A 455 19.65 -26.19 -0.05
C SER A 455 18.31 -25.46 -0.25
N LYS A 456 18.30 -24.29 -0.91
CA LYS A 456 17.08 -23.47 -1.12
C LYS A 456 16.24 -23.31 0.16
N VAL A 457 16.88 -22.98 1.29
CA VAL A 457 16.14 -22.72 2.54
C VAL A 457 15.35 -21.43 2.35
N ILE A 458 14.03 -21.54 2.28
CA ILE A 458 13.13 -20.40 2.18
C ILE A 458 12.85 -19.93 3.62
N PRO A 459 13.11 -18.65 3.96
CA PRO A 459 12.77 -18.13 5.28
C PRO A 459 11.27 -18.25 5.53
N LYS A 460 10.85 -18.51 6.76
CA LYS A 460 9.44 -18.76 7.06
C LYS A 460 8.72 -17.52 7.56
N ASN A 461 9.45 -16.52 8.02
CA ASN A 461 8.92 -15.25 8.47
C ASN A 461 9.90 -14.11 8.21
N LYS A 462 9.42 -12.89 8.43
CA LYS A 462 10.21 -11.66 8.26
C LYS A 462 11.49 -11.68 9.11
N SER A 463 11.44 -12.12 10.37
CA SER A 463 12.62 -12.13 11.25
C SER A 463 13.72 -13.08 10.79
N GLU A 464 13.34 -14.29 10.36
CA GLU A 464 14.27 -15.30 9.82
C GLU A 464 14.94 -14.81 8.54
N LEU A 465 14.19 -14.10 7.67
CA LEU A 465 14.78 -13.47 6.48
C LEU A 465 15.88 -12.47 6.85
N TYR A 466 15.67 -11.64 7.87
CA TYR A 466 16.70 -10.71 8.35
C TYR A 466 17.90 -11.43 8.96
N GLU A 467 17.66 -12.45 9.79
CA GLU A 467 18.74 -13.25 10.40
C GLU A 467 19.63 -13.89 9.33
N MET A 468 19.03 -14.55 8.34
CA MET A 468 19.75 -15.15 7.21
C MET A 468 20.50 -14.10 6.39
N PHE A 469 19.85 -12.96 6.09
CA PHE A 469 20.45 -11.90 5.29
C PHE A 469 21.64 -11.23 6.00
N ILE A 470 21.51 -10.93 7.30
CA ILE A 470 22.58 -10.34 8.11
C ILE A 470 23.78 -11.30 8.20
N SER A 471 23.52 -12.60 8.42
CA SER A 471 24.58 -13.61 8.40
C SER A 471 25.30 -13.64 7.05
N TYR A 472 24.54 -13.63 5.95
CA TYR A 472 25.08 -13.61 4.59
C TYR A 472 26.00 -12.39 4.33
N ILE A 473 25.53 -11.16 4.61
CA ILE A 473 26.33 -9.96 4.31
C ILE A 473 27.53 -9.76 5.25
N MET A 474 27.49 -10.33 6.47
CA MET A 474 28.57 -10.18 7.45
C MET A 474 29.61 -11.30 7.42
N GLN A 475 29.28 -12.49 6.90
CA GLN A 475 30.19 -13.63 6.84
C GLN A 475 30.46 -14.12 5.41
N GLU A 476 29.41 -14.59 4.74
CA GLU A 476 29.53 -15.37 3.50
C GLU A 476 29.93 -14.52 2.30
N ARG A 477 29.44 -13.27 2.24
CA ARG A 477 29.71 -12.34 1.14
C ARG A 477 31.19 -11.97 1.02
N LEU A 478 31.84 -11.67 2.14
CA LEU A 478 33.24 -11.19 2.18
C LEU A 478 34.25 -12.27 1.77
N LEU A 479 33.85 -13.55 1.77
CA LEU A 479 34.72 -14.67 1.40
C LEU A 479 34.77 -14.93 -0.12
N LYS A 480 33.83 -14.37 -0.92
CA LYS A 480 33.64 -14.74 -2.34
C LYS A 480 34.05 -13.68 -3.37
N ASP A 481 34.22 -12.39 -3.01
CA ASP A 481 34.57 -11.30 -3.96
C ASP A 481 36.02 -11.36 -4.51
N GLY A 482 36.63 -12.54 -4.63
CA GLY A 482 38.04 -12.73 -4.99
C GLY A 482 39.05 -12.16 -3.98
N THR A 483 38.58 -11.47 -2.94
CA THR A 483 39.34 -10.93 -1.83
C THR A 483 39.09 -11.81 -0.62
N TYR A 484 39.97 -12.78 -0.38
CA TYR A 484 39.98 -13.51 0.89
C TYR A 484 40.41 -12.53 1.99
N LEU A 485 39.45 -11.77 2.51
CA LEU A 485 39.67 -10.90 3.65
C LEU A 485 39.56 -11.77 4.89
N GLU A 486 40.72 -12.18 5.42
CA GLU A 486 40.81 -12.81 6.73
C GLU A 486 40.24 -11.83 7.77
N MET A 487 39.01 -12.09 8.22
CA MET A 487 38.35 -11.27 9.22
C MET A 487 39.01 -11.54 10.57
N ALA A 488 39.41 -10.48 11.28
CA ALA A 488 40.05 -10.59 12.57
C ALA A 488 39.05 -10.84 13.71
N PHE A 489 37.77 -10.52 13.51
CA PHE A 489 36.71 -10.73 14.49
C PHE A 489 35.67 -11.73 14.01
N GLU A 490 35.23 -12.60 14.92
CA GLU A 490 34.11 -13.50 14.71
C GLU A 490 32.79 -12.72 14.53
N PHE A 491 31.80 -13.36 13.91
CA PHE A 491 30.49 -12.77 13.67
C PHE A 491 29.78 -12.37 14.97
N ASP A 492 29.79 -13.25 15.97
CA ASP A 492 29.10 -13.05 17.24
C ASP A 492 29.56 -11.77 17.95
N VAL A 493 30.86 -11.46 17.88
CA VAL A 493 31.42 -10.22 18.45
C VAL A 493 30.87 -8.98 17.75
N LYS A 494 30.81 -9.01 16.41
CA LYS A 494 30.26 -7.91 15.61
C LYS A 494 28.77 -7.74 15.85
N GLU A 495 28.04 -8.85 15.91
CA GLU A 495 26.60 -8.88 16.19
C GLU A 495 26.29 -8.32 17.58
N GLU A 496 27.06 -8.68 18.61
CA GLU A 496 26.90 -8.14 19.97
C GLU A 496 27.07 -6.63 20.04
N ILE A 497 28.06 -6.08 19.33
CA ILE A 497 28.30 -4.64 19.27
C ILE A 497 27.16 -3.92 18.56
N LEU A 498 26.64 -4.49 17.47
CA LEU A 498 25.54 -3.92 16.70
C LEU A 498 24.23 -3.93 17.49
N MET A 499 23.91 -5.02 18.19
CA MET A 499 22.75 -5.11 19.09
C MET A 499 22.80 -4.08 20.21
N GLU A 500 23.95 -3.96 20.89
CA GLU A 500 24.13 -3.00 21.97
C GLU A 500 24.02 -1.56 21.46
N PHE A 501 24.67 -1.27 20.33
CA PHE A 501 24.62 0.05 19.71
C PHE A 501 23.21 0.43 19.26
N ALA A 502 22.45 -0.50 18.66
CA ALA A 502 21.07 -0.30 18.27
C ALA A 502 20.19 -0.02 19.49
N TYR A 503 20.23 -0.89 20.51
CA TYR A 503 19.39 -0.79 21.70
C TYR A 503 19.60 0.52 22.47
N LEU A 504 20.86 0.95 22.65
CA LEU A 504 21.17 2.17 23.39
C LEU A 504 20.84 3.46 22.63
N ASN A 505 20.78 3.41 21.30
CA ASN A 505 20.51 4.59 20.46
C ASN A 505 19.10 4.62 19.88
N PHE A 506 18.31 3.55 20.04
CA PHE A 506 16.99 3.45 19.44
C PHE A 506 16.08 4.57 19.94
N ARG A 507 15.93 5.59 19.09
CA ARG A 507 14.96 6.68 19.24
C ARG A 507 15.15 7.57 20.47
N GLU A 508 16.33 7.56 21.08
CA GLU A 508 16.76 8.45 22.18
C GLU A 508 17.22 9.83 21.66
N LYS A 509 17.10 10.89 22.49
CA LYS A 509 17.50 12.30 22.16
C LYS A 509 18.70 12.80 22.97
N ASN A 510 18.89 12.33 24.20
CA ASN A 510 19.79 12.98 25.16
C ASN A 510 21.01 12.15 25.58
N ASN A 511 21.02 10.84 25.31
CA ASN A 511 22.06 9.90 25.74
C ASN A 511 22.56 9.00 24.60
N SER A 512 22.78 9.55 23.39
CA SER A 512 23.33 8.73 22.30
C SER A 512 24.75 8.28 22.63
N VAL A 513 24.96 6.96 22.60
CA VAL A 513 26.25 6.34 22.85
C VAL A 513 27.00 6.23 21.54
N LYS A 514 28.25 6.70 21.50
CA LYS A 514 29.07 6.59 20.27
C LYS A 514 29.45 5.13 20.05
N LEU A 515 29.47 4.68 18.80
CA LEU A 515 29.90 3.31 18.46
C LEU A 515 31.26 2.96 19.08
N ARG A 516 32.19 3.92 19.11
CA ARG A 516 33.51 3.72 19.72
C ARG A 516 33.42 3.31 21.20
N ASP A 517 32.46 3.86 21.94
CA ASP A 517 32.32 3.64 23.38
C ASP A 517 31.77 2.23 23.62
N VAL A 518 30.82 1.80 22.78
CA VAL A 518 30.31 0.40 22.75
C VAL A 518 31.44 -0.57 22.43
N ILE A 519 32.19 -0.33 21.35
CA ILE A 519 33.33 -1.18 20.95
C ILE A 519 34.36 -1.28 22.09
N CYS A 520 34.79 -0.15 22.65
CA CYS A 520 35.80 -0.12 23.71
C CYS A 520 35.33 -0.87 24.96
N SER A 521 34.04 -0.79 25.30
CA SER A 521 33.46 -1.51 26.44
C SER A 521 33.47 -3.04 26.27
N ARG A 522 33.49 -3.53 25.02
CA ARG A 522 33.42 -4.97 24.71
C ARG A 522 34.77 -5.62 24.43
N ILE A 523 35.64 -4.96 23.66
CA ILE A 523 36.87 -5.57 23.11
C ILE A 523 38.15 -4.73 23.29
N GLY A 524 38.09 -3.63 24.04
CA GLY A 524 39.25 -2.74 24.26
C GLY A 524 39.51 -1.72 23.15
N GLN A 525 40.41 -0.77 23.42
CA GLN A 525 40.67 0.38 22.54
C GLN A 525 41.60 0.02 21.37
N GLU A 526 42.49 -0.95 21.58
CA GLU A 526 43.48 -1.44 20.62
C GLU A 526 42.84 -1.98 19.32
N ASN A 527 41.64 -2.55 19.42
CA ASN A 527 40.92 -3.21 18.34
C ASN A 527 39.87 -2.32 17.65
N LEU A 528 39.68 -1.09 18.15
CA LEU A 528 38.61 -0.17 17.72
C LEU A 528 38.61 0.06 16.20
N ASN A 529 39.76 0.42 15.64
CA ASN A 529 39.85 0.78 14.23
C ASN A 529 39.63 -0.42 13.30
N LEU A 530 40.10 -1.60 13.71
CA LEU A 530 40.01 -2.81 12.90
C LEU A 530 38.57 -3.32 12.86
N ILE A 531 37.91 -3.43 14.01
CA ILE A 531 36.50 -3.88 14.03
C ILE A 531 35.57 -2.86 13.41
N LYS A 532 35.79 -1.55 13.63
CA LYS A 532 34.99 -0.50 12.99
C LYS A 532 35.08 -0.63 11.47
N LYS A 533 36.30 -0.86 10.95
CA LYS A 533 36.53 -1.07 9.52
C LYS A 533 35.78 -2.31 9.02
N GLU A 534 35.88 -3.44 9.72
CA GLU A 534 35.15 -4.66 9.33
C GLU A 534 33.64 -4.45 9.31
N ILE A 535 33.06 -3.86 10.35
CA ILE A 535 31.62 -3.60 10.42
C ILE A 535 31.17 -2.68 9.28
N LEU A 536 31.91 -1.60 8.99
CA LEU A 536 31.59 -0.70 7.87
C LEU A 536 31.72 -1.40 6.51
N GLN A 537 32.66 -2.34 6.35
CA GLN A 537 32.81 -3.12 5.12
C GLN A 537 31.64 -4.06 4.84
N THR A 538 30.92 -4.52 5.88
CA THR A 538 29.70 -5.33 5.70
C THR A 538 28.57 -4.53 5.02
N GLY A 539 28.55 -3.21 5.22
CA GLY A 539 27.45 -2.33 4.78
C GLY A 539 26.26 -2.27 5.73
N VAL A 540 26.31 -2.94 6.89
CA VAL A 540 25.25 -2.84 7.93
C VAL A 540 25.18 -1.44 8.53
N LEU A 541 26.35 -0.84 8.77
CA LEU A 541 26.51 0.56 9.20
C LEU A 541 27.12 1.37 8.06
N LEU A 542 26.67 2.62 7.94
CA LEU A 542 27.25 3.63 7.07
C LEU A 542 27.90 4.73 7.91
N GLU A 543 29.00 5.29 7.41
CA GLU A 543 29.65 6.47 7.97
C GLU A 543 29.46 7.67 7.03
N GLU A 544 28.60 8.61 7.41
CA GLU A 544 28.32 9.85 6.66
C GLU A 544 28.63 11.06 7.54
N ARG A 545 29.46 12.00 7.06
CA ARG A 545 29.82 13.25 7.78
C ARG A 545 30.22 13.02 9.26
N ASN A 546 31.02 11.98 9.53
CA ASN A 546 31.44 11.52 10.88
C ASN A 546 30.31 11.01 11.80
N ARG A 547 29.15 10.66 11.25
CA ARG A 547 28.06 9.99 11.96
C ARG A 547 27.94 8.56 11.47
N ILE A 548 27.61 7.68 12.41
CA ILE A 548 27.44 6.26 12.14
C ILE A 548 25.97 5.92 12.30
N GLU A 549 25.38 5.36 11.26
CA GLU A 549 23.96 5.01 11.22
C GLU A 549 23.78 3.62 10.60
N PHE A 550 22.68 2.95 10.94
CA PHE A 550 22.27 1.75 10.23
C PHE A 550 21.88 2.09 8.79
N PHE A 551 22.25 1.24 7.86
CA PHE A 551 21.93 1.39 6.43
C PHE A 551 20.42 1.53 6.18
N HIS A 552 19.60 0.83 6.96
CA HIS A 552 18.14 0.92 6.88
C HIS A 552 17.51 0.86 8.29
N PRO A 553 16.45 1.64 8.58
CA PRO A 553 15.82 1.66 9.91
C PRO A 553 15.30 0.29 10.38
N SER A 554 14.86 -0.58 9.46
CA SER A 554 14.42 -1.91 9.87
C SER A 554 15.56 -2.87 10.26
N ILE A 555 16.80 -2.57 9.87
CA ILE A 555 17.98 -3.29 10.37
C ILE A 555 18.24 -2.87 11.82
N GLU A 556 18.09 -1.58 12.15
CA GLU A 556 18.13 -1.11 13.53
C GLU A 556 17.02 -1.76 14.37
N GLU A 557 15.76 -1.76 13.88
CA GLU A 557 14.62 -2.43 14.53
C GLU A 557 14.90 -3.94 14.76
N TYR A 558 15.52 -4.62 13.79
CA TYR A 558 15.95 -6.01 13.93
C TYR A 558 16.99 -6.19 15.04
N PHE A 559 18.05 -5.36 15.09
CA PHE A 559 19.08 -5.49 16.13
C PHE A 559 18.56 -5.16 17.53
N VAL A 560 17.62 -4.22 17.65
CA VAL A 560 16.90 -3.97 18.92
C VAL A 560 16.10 -5.21 19.32
N ALA A 561 15.35 -5.80 18.39
CA ALA A 561 14.58 -7.01 18.64
C ALA A 561 15.47 -8.21 19.00
N LEU A 562 16.63 -8.35 18.35
CA LEU A 562 17.61 -9.40 18.63
C LEU A 562 18.24 -9.24 20.02
N LYS A 563 18.47 -7.99 20.46
CA LYS A 563 18.88 -7.69 21.83
C LYS A 563 17.80 -8.13 22.83
N LEU A 564 16.54 -7.79 22.56
CA LEU A 564 15.40 -8.17 23.41
C LEU A 564 15.20 -9.69 23.45
N SER A 565 15.40 -10.40 22.35
CA SER A 565 15.27 -11.86 22.35
C SER A 565 16.35 -12.57 23.17
N ARG A 566 17.41 -11.87 23.57
CA ARG A 566 18.48 -12.38 24.45
C ARG A 566 18.32 -11.95 25.91
N PHE A 567 17.29 -11.18 26.24
CA PHE A 567 17.04 -10.76 27.62
C PHE A 567 16.55 -11.91 28.50
N PRO A 568 16.83 -11.86 29.81
CA PRO A 568 16.14 -12.67 30.79
C PRO A 568 14.63 -12.40 30.77
N GLU A 569 13.84 -13.38 31.19
CA GLU A 569 12.38 -13.33 31.17
C GLU A 569 11.80 -12.10 31.87
N ASP A 570 12.34 -11.75 33.05
CA ASP A 570 11.90 -10.59 33.83
C ASP A 570 12.11 -9.26 33.08
N GLU A 571 13.21 -9.15 32.34
CA GLU A 571 13.54 -7.94 31.56
C GLU A 571 12.66 -7.81 30.31
N ILE A 572 12.36 -8.94 29.63
CA ILE A 572 11.40 -8.98 28.52
C ILE A 572 10.03 -8.50 29.02
N MET A 573 9.56 -9.02 30.14
CA MET A 573 8.26 -8.66 30.71
C MET A 573 8.20 -7.18 31.11
N ASN A 574 9.25 -6.66 31.73
CA ASN A 574 9.35 -5.23 32.05
C ASN A 574 9.32 -4.36 30.78
N PHE A 575 10.03 -4.78 29.72
CA PHE A 575 10.02 -4.08 28.44
C PHE A 575 8.62 -4.04 27.81
N VAL A 576 7.90 -5.16 27.81
CA VAL A 576 6.51 -5.25 27.31
C VAL A 576 5.61 -4.29 28.10
N GLU A 577 5.66 -4.31 29.43
CA GLU A 577 4.81 -3.45 30.28
C GLU A 577 5.02 -1.95 30.04
N ILE A 578 6.25 -1.53 29.74
CA ILE A 578 6.57 -0.12 29.50
C ILE A 578 6.19 0.32 28.08
N ASN A 579 6.39 -0.54 27.07
CA ASN A 579 6.43 -0.09 25.68
C ASN A 579 5.25 -0.57 24.80
N TYR A 580 4.35 -1.43 25.29
CA TYR A 580 3.31 -2.04 24.43
C TYR A 580 2.33 -1.04 23.79
N LEU A 581 2.10 0.15 24.36
CA LEU A 581 1.24 1.20 23.79
C LEU A 581 1.98 2.12 22.81
N SER A 582 3.30 2.00 22.72
CA SER A 582 4.12 2.89 21.92
C SER A 582 4.24 2.33 20.51
N GLU A 583 3.56 2.96 19.54
CA GLU A 583 3.57 2.57 18.11
C GLU A 583 4.99 2.50 17.54
N VAL A 584 5.89 3.25 18.17
CA VAL A 584 7.31 3.27 17.91
C VAL A 584 7.94 1.86 17.98
N TYR A 585 7.52 1.04 18.94
CA TYR A 585 8.07 -0.30 19.17
C TYR A 585 7.30 -1.42 18.46
N TYR A 586 6.25 -1.13 17.68
CA TYR A 586 5.43 -2.17 17.07
C TYR A 586 6.23 -3.10 16.15
N GLU A 587 7.10 -2.56 15.30
CA GLU A 587 7.97 -3.39 14.46
C GLU A 587 8.99 -4.20 15.28
N VAL A 588 9.49 -3.64 16.38
CA VAL A 588 10.40 -4.34 17.31
C VAL A 588 9.70 -5.54 17.96
N PHE A 589 8.45 -5.40 18.41
CA PHE A 589 7.67 -6.51 18.98
C PHE A 589 7.41 -7.61 17.95
N LYS A 590 7.08 -7.25 16.70
CA LYS A 590 6.93 -8.21 15.60
C LYS A 590 8.21 -8.98 15.34
N PHE A 591 9.35 -8.27 15.23
CA PHE A 591 10.64 -8.92 15.03
C PHE A 591 11.01 -9.83 16.19
N THR A 592 10.83 -9.37 17.43
CA THR A 592 11.16 -10.13 18.64
C THR A 592 10.37 -11.43 18.70
N SER A 593 9.06 -11.37 18.41
CA SER A 593 8.19 -12.56 18.35
C SER A 593 8.67 -13.57 17.30
N GLY A 594 9.20 -13.09 16.17
CA GLY A 594 9.78 -13.91 15.10
C GLY A 594 11.18 -14.50 15.40
N LEU A 595 11.94 -13.88 16.32
CA LEU A 595 13.30 -14.31 16.70
C LEU A 595 13.33 -15.28 17.89
N LEU A 596 12.29 -15.27 18.73
CA LEU A 596 12.21 -16.17 19.89
C LEU A 596 11.97 -17.62 19.45
N ARG A 597 13.08 -18.39 19.37
CA ARG A 597 13.11 -19.83 19.04
C ARG A 597 12.86 -20.75 20.24
N ASN A 598 12.62 -20.17 21.42
CA ASN A 598 12.17 -20.86 22.61
C ASN A 598 10.66 -20.62 22.77
N TYR A 599 9.91 -21.71 22.86
CA TYR A 599 8.45 -21.68 22.95
C TYR A 599 7.94 -20.97 24.22
N GLU A 600 8.58 -21.20 25.36
CA GLU A 600 8.23 -20.57 26.65
C GLU A 600 8.47 -19.06 26.61
N GLN A 601 9.64 -18.63 26.11
CA GLN A 601 9.96 -17.19 26.00
C GLN A 601 9.05 -16.46 25.02
N GLN A 602 8.71 -17.07 23.87
CA GLN A 602 7.75 -16.48 22.94
C GLN A 602 6.36 -16.33 23.59
N ASN A 603 5.95 -17.32 24.39
CA ASN A 603 4.69 -17.28 25.12
C ASN A 603 4.63 -16.15 26.16
N LEU A 604 5.73 -15.76 26.80
CA LEU A 604 5.75 -14.63 27.74
C LEU A 604 5.20 -13.35 27.09
N ILE A 605 5.69 -13.03 25.89
CA ILE A 605 5.26 -11.84 25.15
C ILE A 605 3.82 -12.01 24.67
N LEU A 606 3.50 -13.16 24.05
CA LEU A 606 2.18 -13.40 23.47
C LEU A 606 1.07 -13.45 24.53
N ASP A 607 1.28 -14.11 25.67
CA ASP A 607 0.32 -14.15 26.78
C ASP A 607 0.07 -12.75 27.35
N LYS A 608 1.11 -11.93 27.43
CA LYS A 608 0.96 -10.59 27.95
C LYS A 608 0.18 -9.69 26.99
N LEU A 609 0.55 -9.70 25.71
CA LEU A 609 -0.14 -8.90 24.69
C LEU A 609 -1.58 -9.37 24.48
N GLU A 610 -1.86 -10.68 24.56
CA GLU A 610 -3.20 -11.27 24.47
C GLU A 610 -4.18 -10.77 25.54
N THR A 611 -3.69 -10.17 26.64
CA THR A 611 -4.55 -9.59 27.69
C THR A 611 -4.54 -8.07 27.70
N LYS A 612 -3.52 -7.44 27.10
CA LYS A 612 -3.27 -5.99 27.17
C LYS A 612 -3.66 -5.24 25.92
N ASP A 613 -3.33 -5.77 24.74
CA ASP A 613 -3.53 -5.09 23.46
C ASP A 613 -3.72 -6.09 22.31
N ILE A 614 -4.98 -6.34 21.94
CA ILE A 614 -5.32 -7.29 20.88
C ILE A 614 -4.78 -6.88 19.50
N TYR A 615 -4.60 -5.58 19.27
CA TYR A 615 -4.14 -5.05 17.98
C TYR A 615 -2.66 -5.36 17.75
N LEU A 616 -1.82 -5.14 18.76
CA LEU A 616 -0.40 -5.50 18.74
C LEU A 616 -0.22 -7.03 18.85
N TYR A 617 -1.01 -7.70 19.69
CA TYR A 617 -1.02 -9.16 19.81
C TYR A 617 -1.21 -9.84 18.46
N ARG A 618 -2.25 -9.44 17.70
CA ARG A 618 -2.51 -9.97 16.35
C ARG A 618 -1.29 -9.84 15.45
N GLN A 619 -0.69 -8.66 15.42
CA GLN A 619 0.46 -8.40 14.55
C GLN A 619 1.71 -9.21 14.96
N CYS A 620 1.92 -9.41 16.26
CA CYS A 620 2.99 -10.26 16.77
C CYS A 620 2.74 -11.73 16.46
N LEU A 621 1.49 -12.18 16.59
CA LEU A 621 1.06 -13.53 16.24
C LEU A 621 1.27 -13.82 14.75
N GLU A 622 0.96 -12.87 13.87
CA GLU A 622 1.22 -12.94 12.43
C GLU A 622 2.71 -12.98 12.07
N SER A 623 3.59 -12.48 12.96
CA SER A 623 5.03 -12.33 12.70
C SER A 623 5.92 -13.34 13.45
N ARG A 624 5.32 -14.20 14.29
CA ARG A 624 6.06 -15.03 15.24
C ARG A 624 6.84 -16.17 14.59
N PHE A 625 7.76 -16.76 15.35
CA PHE A 625 8.44 -17.99 14.95
C PHE A 625 7.46 -19.16 14.95
N ASN A 626 7.46 -19.94 13.87
CA ASN A 626 6.57 -21.09 13.67
C ASN A 626 7.30 -22.41 14.02
N PHE A 627 6.77 -23.15 15.00
CA PHE A 627 7.38 -24.38 15.51
C PHE A 627 6.99 -25.66 14.76
N ASN A 628 6.23 -25.59 13.67
CA ASN A 628 5.70 -26.75 12.91
C ASN A 628 6.73 -27.88 12.68
N ASN A 629 7.95 -27.57 12.22
CA ASN A 629 8.95 -28.60 11.89
C ASN A 629 9.50 -29.36 13.10
N ARG A 630 9.39 -28.80 14.33
CA ARG A 630 9.78 -29.50 15.56
C ARG A 630 8.65 -30.37 16.11
N LEU A 631 7.42 -30.09 15.69
CA LEU A 631 6.25 -30.80 16.18
C LEU A 631 6.19 -32.22 15.63
N ASP A 632 6.62 -32.47 14.38
CA ASP A 632 6.58 -33.79 13.73
C ASP A 632 7.23 -34.94 14.54
N GLU A 633 8.15 -34.64 15.46
CA GLU A 633 8.82 -35.63 16.33
C GLU A 633 8.14 -35.83 17.71
N ILE A 634 7.25 -34.92 18.15
CA ILE A 634 6.86 -34.76 19.57
C ILE A 634 5.38 -35.08 19.84
N TRP A 635 4.62 -35.57 18.87
CA TRP A 635 3.18 -35.75 19.08
C TRP A 635 2.86 -36.92 20.05
N SER A 636 2.79 -36.60 21.34
CA SER A 636 2.16 -37.41 22.38
C SER A 636 0.68 -37.01 22.53
N LYS A 637 -0.06 -37.75 23.36
CA LYS A 637 -1.39 -37.32 23.81
C LYS A 637 -1.30 -36.00 24.59
N ASP A 638 -0.21 -35.81 25.34
CA ASP A 638 0.03 -34.63 26.17
C ASP A 638 0.15 -33.35 25.32
N TYR A 639 0.81 -33.41 24.16
CA TYR A 639 0.88 -32.26 23.24
C TYR A 639 -0.50 -31.80 22.74
N LEU A 640 -1.41 -32.74 22.42
CA LEU A 640 -2.77 -32.38 22.00
C LEU A 640 -3.55 -31.71 23.13
N GLU A 641 -3.40 -32.23 24.35
CA GLU A 641 -4.00 -31.62 25.54
C GLU A 641 -3.44 -30.20 25.75
N GLU A 642 -2.14 -29.98 25.61
CA GLU A 642 -1.51 -28.65 25.67
C GLU A 642 -2.00 -27.70 24.56
N TYR A 643 -2.12 -28.18 23.32
CA TYR A 643 -2.63 -27.40 22.19
C TYR A 643 -4.05 -26.91 22.46
N PHE A 644 -4.96 -27.80 22.84
CA PHE A 644 -6.34 -27.42 23.13
C PHE A 644 -6.46 -26.61 24.42
N ALA A 645 -5.59 -26.84 25.41
CA ALA A 645 -5.50 -25.99 26.59
C ALA A 645 -5.07 -24.56 26.25
N GLN A 646 -4.07 -24.39 25.37
CA GLN A 646 -3.64 -23.09 24.87
C GLN A 646 -4.78 -22.41 24.09
N MET A 647 -5.45 -23.15 23.19
CA MET A 647 -6.59 -22.62 22.43
C MET A 647 -7.69 -22.13 23.38
N ARG A 648 -8.06 -22.94 24.37
CA ARG A 648 -9.05 -22.58 25.39
C ARG A 648 -8.62 -21.34 26.16
N ARG A 649 -7.38 -21.29 26.64
CA ARG A 649 -6.85 -20.16 27.39
C ARG A 649 -6.93 -18.88 26.56
N SER A 650 -6.46 -18.93 25.32
CA SER A 650 -6.50 -17.80 24.39
C SER A 650 -7.92 -17.34 24.08
N TYR A 651 -8.85 -18.28 23.84
CA TYR A 651 -10.26 -17.98 23.59
C TYR A 651 -10.89 -17.22 24.76
N LEU A 652 -10.67 -17.72 25.98
CA LEU A 652 -11.18 -17.08 27.20
C LEU A 652 -10.52 -15.73 27.46
N ASN A 653 -9.19 -15.63 27.36
CA ASN A 653 -8.45 -14.39 27.57
C ASN A 653 -8.92 -13.28 26.62
N ILE A 654 -9.06 -13.59 25.33
CA ILE A 654 -9.50 -12.62 24.34
C ILE A 654 -10.91 -12.11 24.67
N ILE A 655 -11.83 -13.03 24.99
CA ILE A 655 -13.21 -12.66 25.31
C ILE A 655 -13.28 -11.87 26.60
N ASP A 656 -12.66 -12.33 27.69
CA ASP A 656 -12.77 -11.67 28.99
C ASP A 656 -12.14 -10.27 29.00
N ASN A 657 -11.00 -10.09 28.35
CA ASN A 657 -10.29 -8.81 28.36
C ASN A 657 -10.84 -7.82 27.33
N PHE A 658 -11.26 -8.28 26.14
CA PHE A 658 -11.64 -7.38 25.04
C PHE A 658 -13.13 -7.37 24.70
N PHE A 659 -13.86 -8.44 25.01
CA PHE A 659 -15.27 -8.61 24.63
C PHE A 659 -16.16 -9.03 25.82
N GLY A 660 -15.73 -8.77 27.06
CA GLY A 660 -16.39 -9.26 28.27
C GLY A 660 -17.84 -8.80 28.39
N ASN A 661 -18.15 -7.59 27.92
CA ASN A 661 -19.49 -7.03 27.95
C ASN A 661 -20.49 -7.77 27.04
N ILE A 662 -20.00 -8.41 25.97
CA ILE A 662 -20.80 -9.20 25.03
C ILE A 662 -20.49 -10.69 25.15
N LYS A 663 -19.89 -11.14 26.26
CA LYS A 663 -19.52 -12.54 26.50
C LYS A 663 -20.69 -13.52 26.33
N ARG A 664 -21.91 -13.09 26.67
CA ARG A 664 -23.15 -13.88 26.50
C ARG A 664 -23.47 -14.19 25.04
N GLU A 665 -22.89 -13.46 24.09
CA GLU A 665 -23.11 -13.65 22.66
C GLU A 665 -22.18 -14.71 22.06
N PHE A 666 -21.20 -15.19 22.82
CA PHE A 666 -20.23 -16.20 22.39
C PHE A 666 -20.58 -17.60 22.88
N TYR A 667 -20.16 -18.62 22.14
CA TYR A 667 -20.30 -20.01 22.59
C TYR A 667 -19.37 -20.32 23.77
N PRO A 668 -19.80 -21.12 24.74
CA PRO A 668 -21.12 -21.75 24.84
C PRO A 668 -22.15 -20.90 25.61
N TRP A 669 -21.80 -19.68 26.03
CA TRP A 669 -22.66 -18.85 26.89
C TRP A 669 -23.95 -18.40 26.21
N CYS A 670 -23.98 -18.33 24.87
CA CYS A 670 -25.18 -17.98 24.11
C CYS A 670 -26.29 -19.05 24.15
N GLU A 671 -26.01 -20.26 24.66
CA GLU A 671 -26.97 -21.38 24.73
C GLU A 671 -27.61 -21.55 26.12
N GLY A 672 -27.15 -20.87 27.17
CA GLY A 672 -27.57 -21.11 28.57
C GLY A 672 -28.17 -19.90 29.28
N GLU A 673 -29.10 -20.16 30.21
CA GLU A 673 -29.82 -19.10 30.96
C GLU A 673 -29.05 -18.54 32.17
N ASP A 674 -28.03 -19.25 32.71
CA ASP A 674 -27.28 -18.82 33.91
C ASP A 674 -25.75 -19.04 33.88
N LEU A 675 -25.06 -18.00 34.39
CA LEU A 675 -23.64 -17.73 34.68
C LEU A 675 -22.62 -17.85 33.53
N CYS A 676 -22.07 -16.69 33.12
CA CYS A 676 -20.87 -16.54 32.28
C CYS A 676 -19.57 -16.99 32.98
N SER A 677 -19.59 -18.15 33.64
CA SER A 677 -18.39 -18.74 34.23
C SER A 677 -17.53 -19.40 33.14
N ASN A 678 -16.22 -19.32 33.31
CA ASN A 678 -15.24 -20.01 32.48
C ASN A 678 -15.08 -21.47 32.85
N ASP A 679 -15.41 -21.86 34.09
CA ASP A 679 -15.08 -23.17 34.65
C ASP A 679 -15.71 -24.32 33.86
N LYS A 680 -16.86 -24.06 33.24
CA LYS A 680 -17.65 -25.05 32.49
C LYS A 680 -17.46 -25.00 30.98
N VAL A 681 -16.58 -24.13 30.48
CA VAL A 681 -16.27 -24.07 29.04
C VAL A 681 -15.33 -25.23 28.73
N ALA A 682 -15.81 -26.16 27.92
CA ALA A 682 -15.03 -27.29 27.44
C ALA A 682 -14.73 -27.17 25.94
N ILE A 683 -13.53 -27.61 25.57
CA ILE A 683 -13.13 -27.80 24.19
C ILE A 683 -13.03 -29.30 23.91
N VAL A 684 -13.85 -29.77 22.98
CA VAL A 684 -13.71 -31.10 22.39
C VAL A 684 -12.91 -30.94 21.11
N GLY A 685 -11.72 -31.53 21.07
CA GLY A 685 -10.79 -31.38 19.98
C GLY A 685 -10.40 -32.72 19.37
N ALA A 686 -10.34 -32.79 18.05
CA ALA A 686 -9.83 -33.94 17.30
C ALA A 686 -8.81 -33.47 16.27
N LEU A 687 -7.63 -34.10 16.23
CA LEU A 687 -6.59 -33.79 15.26
C LEU A 687 -6.11 -35.09 14.61
N ASN A 688 -6.34 -35.25 13.30
CA ASN A 688 -5.89 -36.41 12.55
C ASN A 688 -4.52 -36.15 11.94
N ARG A 689 -3.51 -36.90 12.38
CA ARG A 689 -2.13 -36.78 11.90
C ARG A 689 -1.95 -37.15 10.43
N ALA A 690 -2.53 -38.28 10.01
CA ALA A 690 -2.30 -38.82 8.68
C ALA A 690 -2.91 -37.93 7.59
N ARG A 691 -3.98 -37.22 7.94
CA ARG A 691 -4.73 -36.38 7.01
C ARG A 691 -4.55 -34.88 7.27
N LEU A 692 -3.86 -34.50 8.35
CA LEU A 692 -3.69 -33.12 8.81
C LEU A 692 -5.03 -32.37 8.91
N THR A 693 -6.02 -32.98 9.56
CA THR A 693 -7.35 -32.37 9.74
C THR A 693 -7.61 -32.04 11.20
N LEU A 694 -8.13 -30.84 11.47
CA LEU A 694 -8.45 -30.33 12.80
C LEU A 694 -9.97 -30.16 12.93
N SER A 695 -10.52 -30.62 14.04
CA SER A 695 -11.92 -30.42 14.42
C SER A 695 -11.98 -29.93 15.86
N ILE A 696 -12.78 -28.90 16.10
CA ILE A 696 -12.94 -28.24 17.40
C ILE A 696 -14.41 -27.99 17.64
N GLU A 697 -14.89 -28.38 18.81
CA GLU A 697 -16.20 -28.03 19.32
C GLU A 697 -16.07 -27.32 20.68
N ILE A 698 -16.73 -26.18 20.83
CA ILE A 698 -16.79 -25.42 22.08
C ILE A 698 -18.15 -25.66 22.72
N LEU A 699 -18.19 -26.24 23.91
CA LEU A 699 -19.44 -26.60 24.57
C LEU A 699 -19.42 -26.35 26.06
N ARG A 700 -20.61 -26.27 26.65
CA ARG A 700 -20.78 -26.19 28.10
C ARG A 700 -20.76 -27.62 28.67
N ASN A 701 -19.76 -27.93 29.49
CA ASN A 701 -19.68 -29.22 30.17
C ASN A 701 -20.14 -29.06 31.62
N ASP A 702 -21.41 -29.39 31.89
CA ASP A 702 -21.99 -29.41 33.24
C ASP A 702 -21.81 -30.77 33.95
N ILE A 703 -21.31 -31.80 33.25
CA ILE A 703 -21.32 -33.20 33.70
C ILE A 703 -19.94 -33.65 34.23
N ASP A 704 -18.86 -33.20 33.60
CA ASP A 704 -17.47 -33.57 33.94
C ASP A 704 -16.65 -32.29 34.23
N GLU A 705 -15.70 -32.37 35.17
CA GLU A 705 -14.74 -31.29 35.45
C GLU A 705 -13.72 -31.11 34.32
N ARG A 706 -13.61 -32.08 33.39
CA ARG A 706 -12.72 -31.97 32.24
C ARG A 706 -13.13 -30.84 31.30
N THR A 707 -12.23 -29.87 31.18
CA THR A 707 -12.36 -28.74 30.26
C THR A 707 -11.75 -28.98 28.88
N ILE A 708 -10.94 -30.02 28.73
CA ILE A 708 -10.32 -30.42 27.46
C ILE A 708 -10.63 -31.90 27.24
N ILE A 709 -11.20 -32.22 26.09
CA ILE A 709 -11.57 -33.59 25.71
C ILE A 709 -10.97 -33.86 24.33
N VAL A 710 -9.95 -34.71 24.28
CA VAL A 710 -9.30 -35.12 23.02
C VAL A 710 -9.99 -36.36 22.47
N SER A 711 -10.49 -36.30 21.24
CA SER A 711 -11.08 -37.46 20.54
C SER A 711 -10.15 -38.03 19.46
N GLU A 712 -10.28 -39.33 19.18
CA GLU A 712 -9.33 -40.09 18.35
C GLU A 712 -9.59 -40.00 16.83
N GLU A 713 -10.74 -39.47 16.39
CA GLU A 713 -11.13 -39.50 14.97
C GLU A 713 -11.67 -38.16 14.44
N ALA A 714 -10.83 -37.41 13.73
CA ALA A 714 -11.31 -36.49 12.69
C ALA A 714 -11.26 -37.23 11.34
N GLY A 715 -12.38 -37.79 10.89
CA GLY A 715 -12.51 -38.27 9.51
C GLY A 715 -12.41 -37.10 8.52
N SER A 716 -11.97 -37.35 7.29
CA SER A 716 -12.07 -36.32 6.24
C SER A 716 -13.53 -36.10 5.88
N ALA A 717 -14.03 -34.88 6.08
CA ALA A 717 -15.38 -34.53 5.70
C ALA A 717 -15.44 -34.35 4.17
N THR A 718 -16.41 -34.99 3.51
CA THR A 718 -16.64 -34.87 2.06
C THR A 718 -18.08 -34.46 1.78
N LEU A 719 -18.26 -33.53 0.85
CA LEU A 719 -19.58 -33.16 0.33
C LEU A 719 -19.92 -34.09 -0.85
N GLU A 720 -20.99 -34.85 -0.73
CA GLU A 720 -21.53 -35.62 -1.85
C GLU A 720 -22.51 -34.77 -2.66
N SER A 721 -22.21 -34.59 -3.94
CA SER A 721 -23.12 -34.00 -4.93
C SER A 721 -23.42 -35.02 -6.02
N ARG A 722 -24.43 -34.78 -6.85
CA ARG A 722 -24.72 -35.63 -8.01
C ARG A 722 -24.52 -34.83 -9.28
N ASP A 723 -23.83 -35.40 -10.26
CA ASP A 723 -23.72 -34.81 -11.60
C ASP A 723 -25.06 -34.88 -12.36
N GLU A 724 -25.13 -34.23 -13.53
CA GLU A 724 -26.32 -34.22 -14.39
C GLU A 724 -26.74 -35.62 -14.87
N LYS A 725 -25.87 -36.63 -14.72
CA LYS A 725 -26.11 -38.04 -15.06
C LYS A 725 -26.45 -38.91 -13.84
N GLY A 726 -26.50 -38.32 -12.65
CA GLY A 726 -26.82 -38.99 -11.39
C GLY A 726 -25.64 -39.68 -10.69
N ASN A 727 -24.40 -39.52 -11.17
CA ASN A 727 -23.21 -40.04 -10.51
C ASN A 727 -22.87 -39.21 -9.27
N VAL A 728 -22.47 -39.88 -8.19
CA VAL A 728 -22.03 -39.20 -6.96
C VAL A 728 -20.63 -38.62 -7.17
N ILE A 729 -20.51 -37.30 -7.07
CA ILE A 729 -19.25 -36.56 -6.99
C ILE A 729 -18.99 -36.27 -5.51
N SER A 730 -17.93 -36.85 -4.95
CA SER A 730 -17.46 -36.57 -3.59
C SER A 730 -16.38 -35.48 -3.65
N THR A 731 -16.65 -34.33 -3.07
CA THR A 731 -15.71 -33.20 -3.00
C THR A 731 -15.19 -33.06 -1.57
N PRO A 732 -13.87 -33.07 -1.32
CA PRO A 732 -13.32 -32.88 0.02
C PRO A 732 -13.67 -31.49 0.56
N ILE A 733 -14.04 -31.44 1.83
CA ILE A 733 -14.36 -30.18 2.52
C ILE A 733 -13.07 -29.58 3.06
N ILE A 734 -12.69 -28.41 2.54
CA ILE A 734 -11.49 -27.67 2.97
C ILE A 734 -11.67 -27.10 4.37
N SER A 735 -12.85 -26.53 4.63
CA SER A 735 -13.26 -26.09 5.97
C SER A 735 -14.77 -26.19 6.09
N PHE A 736 -15.25 -26.46 7.30
CA PHE A 736 -16.67 -26.45 7.63
C PHE A 736 -16.87 -25.79 8.98
N GLN A 737 -18.02 -25.13 9.11
CA GLN A 737 -18.45 -24.55 10.36
C GLN A 737 -19.94 -24.77 10.55
N SER A 738 -20.31 -25.17 11.76
CA SER A 738 -21.69 -25.16 12.23
C SER A 738 -21.74 -24.69 13.67
N SER A 739 -22.60 -23.73 14.01
CA SER A 739 -22.83 -23.24 15.39
C SER A 739 -21.56 -23.17 16.26
N ASN A 740 -21.32 -24.21 17.06
CA ASN A 740 -20.24 -24.34 18.04
C ASN A 740 -19.07 -25.26 17.59
N HIS A 741 -19.04 -25.66 16.32
CA HIS A 741 -18.11 -26.61 15.72
C HIS A 741 -17.39 -26.04 14.50
N TRP A 742 -16.08 -26.28 14.43
CA TRP A 742 -15.20 -25.87 13.35
C TRP A 742 -14.33 -27.04 12.88
N TYR A 743 -14.19 -27.19 11.56
CA TYR A 743 -13.37 -28.22 10.92
C TYR A 743 -12.47 -27.59 9.85
N PHE A 744 -11.22 -28.04 9.78
CA PHE A 744 -10.22 -27.57 8.81
C PHE A 744 -9.37 -28.72 8.26
N ASP A 745 -9.14 -28.69 6.96
CA ASP A 745 -8.04 -29.39 6.30
C ASP A 745 -6.79 -28.48 6.35
N LEU A 746 -5.87 -28.79 7.26
CA LEU A 746 -4.69 -27.95 7.50
C LEU A 746 -3.76 -27.90 6.27
N GLN A 747 -3.79 -28.89 5.37
CA GLN A 747 -2.97 -28.86 4.14
C GLN A 747 -3.40 -27.76 3.16
N GLN A 748 -4.66 -27.35 3.25
CA GLN A 748 -5.30 -26.41 2.33
C GLN A 748 -5.59 -25.06 2.99
N THR A 749 -5.12 -24.85 4.22
CA THR A 749 -5.28 -23.60 4.96
C THR A 749 -3.93 -23.00 5.33
N ASP A 750 -3.91 -21.73 5.74
CA ASP A 750 -2.72 -21.08 6.28
C ASP A 750 -2.35 -21.58 7.69
N PHE A 751 -3.19 -22.41 8.31
CA PHE A 751 -2.99 -22.87 9.68
C PHE A 751 -2.05 -24.07 9.74
N GLY A 752 -1.02 -23.93 10.57
CA GLY A 752 -0.10 -25.00 10.93
C GLY A 752 -0.59 -25.88 12.07
N LEU A 753 0.29 -26.74 12.56
CA LEU A 753 0.11 -27.55 13.77
C LEU A 753 0.40 -26.77 15.04
N ASP A 754 1.24 -25.75 14.92
CA ASP A 754 1.49 -24.71 15.91
C ASP A 754 0.57 -23.53 15.60
N SER A 755 -0.73 -23.64 15.92
CA SER A 755 -1.76 -22.68 15.50
C SER A 755 -2.86 -22.41 16.53
N ALA A 756 -2.70 -22.89 17.77
CA ALA A 756 -3.74 -22.85 18.79
C ALA A 756 -4.27 -21.43 19.05
N ARG A 757 -3.36 -20.44 19.10
CA ARG A 757 -3.68 -19.02 19.29
C ARG A 757 -4.38 -18.42 18.07
N GLU A 758 -3.90 -18.74 16.88
CA GLU A 758 -4.47 -18.30 15.61
C GLU A 758 -5.90 -18.83 15.44
N PHE A 759 -6.14 -20.10 15.81
CA PHE A 759 -7.47 -20.68 15.82
C PHE A 759 -8.39 -20.04 16.87
N ALA A 760 -7.90 -19.80 18.09
CA ALA A 760 -8.68 -19.09 19.10
C ALA A 760 -9.13 -17.71 18.60
N LEU A 761 -8.18 -16.94 18.04
CA LEU A 761 -8.48 -15.63 17.45
C LEU A 761 -9.40 -15.74 16.24
N TYR A 762 -9.23 -16.75 15.37
CA TYR A 762 -10.12 -17.02 14.24
C TYR A 762 -11.55 -17.27 14.71
N VAL A 763 -11.74 -18.14 15.71
CA VAL A 763 -13.06 -18.48 16.24
C VAL A 763 -13.76 -17.24 16.81
N VAL A 764 -13.04 -16.39 17.55
CA VAL A 764 -13.58 -15.11 18.04
C VAL A 764 -14.00 -14.20 16.89
N LYS A 765 -13.10 -13.98 15.91
CA LYS A 765 -13.38 -13.14 14.72
C LYS A 765 -14.62 -13.63 13.97
N ASN A 766 -14.72 -14.93 13.79
CA ASN A 766 -15.79 -15.55 13.03
C ASN A 766 -17.14 -15.46 13.78
N GLN A 767 -17.16 -15.67 15.10
CA GLN A 767 -18.36 -15.42 15.91
C GLN A 767 -18.78 -13.94 15.86
N LEU A 768 -17.83 -13.00 15.98
CA LEU A 768 -18.11 -11.56 15.81
C LEU A 768 -18.69 -11.23 14.43
N LYS A 769 -18.12 -11.80 13.35
CA LYS A 769 -18.62 -11.64 11.99
C LYS A 769 -20.08 -12.05 11.87
N GLU A 770 -20.43 -13.23 12.41
CA GLU A 770 -21.79 -13.74 12.38
C GLU A 770 -22.74 -12.90 13.25
N LEU A 771 -22.29 -12.43 14.42
CA LEU A 771 -23.05 -11.51 15.28
C LEU A 771 -23.39 -10.20 14.57
N LEU A 772 -22.44 -9.62 13.83
CA LEU A 772 -22.65 -8.37 13.09
C LEU A 772 -23.51 -8.59 11.84
N LYS A 773 -23.23 -9.65 11.06
CA LYS A 773 -23.99 -9.99 9.85
C LYS A 773 -25.45 -10.28 10.14
N LYS A 774 -25.75 -10.93 11.27
CA LYS A 774 -27.11 -11.21 11.73
C LYS A 774 -27.69 -10.09 12.61
N GLN A 775 -26.91 -9.05 12.88
CA GLN A 775 -27.26 -7.89 13.70
C GLN A 775 -27.86 -8.27 15.07
N ARG A 776 -27.18 -9.16 15.80
CA ARG A 776 -27.65 -9.76 17.07
C ARG A 776 -27.37 -8.93 18.32
N LEU A 777 -26.72 -7.77 18.21
CA LEU A 777 -26.36 -6.92 19.37
C LEU A 777 -27.51 -6.01 19.85
N PHE A 778 -28.77 -6.30 19.51
CA PHE A 778 -29.94 -5.47 19.82
C PHE A 778 -30.18 -5.25 21.32
N ASN A 779 -29.61 -6.08 22.19
CA ASN A 779 -29.68 -5.89 23.64
C ASN A 779 -28.88 -4.67 24.11
N TYR A 780 -27.78 -4.34 23.41
CA TYR A 780 -26.81 -3.29 23.74
C TYR A 780 -27.04 -2.00 22.92
N GLU A 781 -28.08 -1.98 22.10
CA GLU A 781 -28.39 -0.81 21.27
C GLU A 781 -29.14 0.27 22.06
N SER A 782 -28.82 1.51 21.71
CA SER A 782 -29.52 2.70 22.19
C SER A 782 -30.92 2.81 21.57
N PRO A 783 -31.90 3.44 22.25
CA PRO A 783 -33.22 3.76 21.69
C PRO A 783 -33.17 4.45 20.32
N GLU A 784 -32.16 5.30 20.08
CA GLU A 784 -31.95 6.07 18.86
C GLU A 784 -31.80 5.22 17.58
N SER A 785 -31.29 3.99 17.68
CA SER A 785 -31.19 3.07 16.53
C SER A 785 -32.30 2.02 16.51
N ILE A 786 -32.67 1.50 17.68
CA ILE A 786 -33.60 0.37 17.74
C ILE A 786 -35.05 0.80 17.54
N VAL A 787 -35.47 1.99 17.98
CA VAL A 787 -36.86 2.46 17.80
C VAL A 787 -37.22 2.67 16.33
N PRO A 788 -36.38 3.33 15.49
CA PRO A 788 -36.60 3.36 14.04
C PRO A 788 -36.66 1.96 13.41
N CYS A 789 -35.82 1.03 13.87
CA CYS A 789 -35.84 -0.36 13.41
C CYS A 789 -37.15 -1.08 13.78
N ILE A 790 -37.67 -0.88 14.99
CA ILE A 790 -38.97 -1.42 15.41
C ILE A 790 -40.08 -0.88 14.51
N GLU A 791 -40.09 0.42 14.23
CA GLU A 791 -41.07 1.03 13.33
C GLU A 791 -41.03 0.41 11.93
N TYR A 792 -39.83 0.17 11.39
CA TYR A 792 -39.65 -0.54 10.12
C TYR A 792 -40.22 -1.95 10.15
N VAL A 793 -39.91 -2.73 11.20
CA VAL A 793 -40.40 -4.11 11.35
C VAL A 793 -41.91 -4.12 11.44
N LEU A 794 -42.52 -3.24 12.24
CA LEU A 794 -43.98 -3.11 12.37
C LEU A 794 -44.64 -2.77 11.03
N LYS A 795 -44.10 -1.79 10.29
CA LYS A 795 -44.57 -1.43 8.94
C LYS A 795 -44.45 -2.59 7.95
N SER A 796 -43.50 -3.50 8.14
CA SER A 796 -43.24 -4.65 7.27
C SER A 796 -44.10 -5.87 7.57
N LEU A 797 -44.81 -5.89 8.70
CA LEU A 797 -45.69 -7.00 9.06
C LEU A 797 -46.90 -7.10 8.11
N PRO A 798 -47.44 -8.31 7.85
CA PRO A 798 -48.61 -8.48 6.99
C PRO A 798 -49.83 -7.71 7.51
N SER A 799 -50.33 -6.76 6.71
CA SER A 799 -51.45 -5.89 7.09
C SER A 799 -52.76 -6.64 7.37
N GLN A 800 -52.94 -7.84 6.82
CA GLN A 800 -54.10 -8.69 7.07
C GLN A 800 -54.21 -9.17 8.53
N TYR A 801 -53.08 -9.25 9.25
CA TYR A 801 -53.04 -9.71 10.65
C TYR A 801 -52.65 -8.60 11.64
N PHE A 802 -51.87 -7.61 11.19
CA PHE A 802 -51.26 -6.60 12.05
C PHE A 802 -51.71 -5.18 11.69
N SER A 803 -53.03 -4.94 11.76
CA SER A 803 -53.63 -3.62 11.49
C SER A 803 -54.68 -3.24 12.52
N VAL A 804 -54.89 -1.94 12.70
CA VAL A 804 -55.93 -1.34 13.53
C VAL A 804 -56.98 -0.70 12.63
N ARG A 805 -58.25 -0.85 12.99
CA ARG A 805 -59.35 -0.13 12.33
C ARG A 805 -59.49 1.25 12.97
N GLU A 806 -59.24 2.29 12.18
CA GLU A 806 -59.34 3.68 12.65
C GLU A 806 -60.80 4.18 12.67
N SER A 807 -61.03 5.32 13.32
CA SER A 807 -62.35 5.94 13.50
C SER A 807 -63.05 6.29 12.19
N ASN A 808 -62.30 6.43 11.10
CA ASN A 808 -62.79 6.66 9.74
C ASN A 808 -63.20 5.36 9.01
N GLY A 809 -63.04 4.19 9.64
CA GLY A 809 -63.34 2.87 9.07
C GLY A 809 -62.21 2.25 8.25
N GLU A 810 -61.11 2.95 8.02
CA GLU A 810 -59.95 2.43 7.29
C GLU A 810 -59.11 1.49 8.15
N LEU A 811 -58.51 0.49 7.50
CA LEU A 811 -57.64 -0.49 8.15
C LEU A 811 -56.18 -0.08 7.91
N ASN A 812 -55.49 0.38 8.95
CA ASN A 812 -54.10 0.85 8.85
C ASN A 812 -53.15 -0.08 9.61
N ARG A 813 -51.96 -0.31 9.04
CA ARG A 813 -50.90 -1.09 9.69
C ARG A 813 -50.53 -0.47 11.03
N VAL A 814 -50.19 -1.31 12.00
CA VAL A 814 -49.62 -0.85 13.27
C VAL A 814 -48.35 -0.03 13.03
N SER A 815 -48.20 1.06 13.80
CA SER A 815 -47.12 2.02 13.66
C SER A 815 -47.01 2.82 14.95
N LEU A 816 -45.80 2.97 15.49
CA LEU A 816 -45.49 3.77 16.67
C LEU A 816 -45.75 5.26 16.44
N SER A 817 -45.72 5.71 15.18
CA SER A 817 -46.03 7.11 14.83
C SER A 817 -47.53 7.45 14.91
N LYS A 818 -48.40 6.43 14.84
CA LYS A 818 -49.87 6.60 14.77
C LYS A 818 -50.61 6.02 15.96
N HIS A 819 -50.06 5.01 16.61
CA HIS A 819 -50.75 4.22 17.62
C HIS A 819 -49.95 4.15 18.92
N PRO A 820 -50.61 4.14 20.09
CA PRO A 820 -49.91 3.94 21.36
C PRO A 820 -49.32 2.53 21.43
N SER A 821 -48.13 2.40 22.03
CA SER A 821 -47.39 1.13 22.14
C SER A 821 -48.20 0.00 22.79
N GLN A 822 -49.03 0.33 23.79
CA GLN A 822 -49.96 -0.60 24.43
C GLN A 822 -51.01 -1.18 23.48
N LEU A 823 -51.48 -0.40 22.49
CA LEU A 823 -52.40 -0.91 21.47
C LEU A 823 -51.68 -1.82 20.48
N ILE A 824 -50.47 -1.43 20.06
CA ILE A 824 -49.64 -2.25 19.16
C ILE A 824 -49.33 -3.60 19.81
N LEU A 825 -48.96 -3.61 21.09
CA LEU A 825 -48.71 -4.82 21.87
C LEU A 825 -49.93 -5.76 21.86
N LYS A 826 -51.13 -5.22 22.08
CA LYS A 826 -52.38 -5.99 22.01
C LYS A 826 -52.62 -6.61 20.63
N VAL A 827 -52.31 -5.88 19.55
CA VAL A 827 -52.46 -6.38 18.17
C VAL A 827 -51.46 -7.49 17.87
N LEU A 828 -50.20 -7.33 18.27
CA LEU A 828 -49.15 -8.34 18.06
C LEU A 828 -49.48 -9.65 18.79
N LEU A 829 -49.99 -9.55 20.01
CA LEU A 829 -50.31 -10.70 20.87
C LEU A 829 -51.73 -11.26 20.66
N TYR A 830 -52.53 -10.66 19.77
CA TYR A 830 -53.89 -11.13 19.51
C TYR A 830 -53.86 -12.54 18.91
N GLU A 831 -54.54 -13.50 19.57
CA GLU A 831 -54.63 -14.91 19.13
C GLU A 831 -53.28 -15.58 18.76
N ASP A 832 -52.19 -15.18 19.42
CA ASP A 832 -50.82 -15.63 19.15
C ASP A 832 -50.34 -15.37 17.70
N ASN A 833 -50.92 -14.36 17.04
CA ASN A 833 -50.63 -14.05 15.63
C ASN A 833 -49.15 -13.84 15.35
N ILE A 834 -48.41 -13.15 16.24
CA ILE A 834 -46.99 -12.92 16.03
C ILE A 834 -46.15 -14.21 16.14
N PHE A 835 -46.50 -15.10 17.07
CA PHE A 835 -45.80 -16.39 17.23
C PHE A 835 -46.08 -17.32 16.04
N LYS A 836 -47.34 -17.38 15.59
CA LYS A 836 -47.73 -18.09 14.36
C LYS A 836 -47.03 -17.53 13.12
N TYR A 837 -46.89 -16.20 13.04
CA TYR A 837 -46.18 -15.54 11.94
C TYR A 837 -44.69 -15.91 11.91
N VAL A 838 -44.01 -15.84 13.06
CA VAL A 838 -42.58 -16.20 13.15
C VAL A 838 -42.35 -17.68 12.82
N GLN A 839 -43.24 -18.58 13.27
CA GLN A 839 -43.14 -20.02 12.98
C GLN A 839 -43.43 -20.39 11.52
N SER A 840 -44.25 -19.62 10.80
CA SER A 840 -44.72 -19.94 9.44
C SER A 840 -43.88 -19.30 8.31
N LYS A 841 -42.81 -18.58 8.63
CA LYS A 841 -42.08 -17.71 7.69
C LYS A 841 -41.10 -18.43 6.73
N GLY A 842 -41.53 -19.55 6.15
CA GLY A 842 -40.88 -20.17 4.99
C GLY A 842 -41.26 -19.53 3.64
N SER A 843 -42.18 -18.55 3.60
CA SER A 843 -42.87 -18.21 2.33
C SER A 843 -43.17 -16.73 2.02
N TYR A 844 -42.88 -15.72 2.87
CA TYR A 844 -43.45 -14.36 2.66
C TYR A 844 -42.62 -13.11 3.07
N GLY A 845 -41.28 -13.16 3.27
CA GLY A 845 -40.55 -11.91 3.58
C GLY A 845 -39.03 -11.93 3.36
N ARG A 846 -38.42 -10.74 3.18
CA ARG A 846 -36.96 -10.53 2.99
C ARG A 846 -36.13 -10.61 4.29
N LEU A 847 -36.76 -10.43 5.47
CA LEU A 847 -36.08 -10.40 6.78
C LEU A 847 -36.08 -11.78 7.46
N SER A 848 -34.99 -12.15 8.16
CA SER A 848 -34.90 -13.43 8.88
C SER A 848 -35.80 -13.49 10.11
N ASN A 849 -36.20 -14.70 10.52
CA ASN A 849 -37.03 -14.93 11.72
C ASN A 849 -36.37 -14.47 13.00
N GLU A 850 -35.10 -14.80 13.13
CA GLU A 850 -34.28 -14.44 14.29
C GLU A 850 -34.21 -12.92 14.45
N PHE A 851 -33.97 -12.20 13.34
CA PHE A 851 -33.89 -10.75 13.34
C PHE A 851 -35.20 -10.10 13.82
N VAL A 852 -36.33 -10.48 13.22
CA VAL A 852 -37.65 -9.95 13.60
C VAL A 852 -37.98 -10.26 15.06
N SER A 853 -37.67 -11.48 15.52
CA SER A 853 -37.93 -11.90 16.89
C SER A 853 -37.11 -11.09 17.91
N GLY A 854 -35.82 -10.87 17.63
CA GLY A 854 -34.94 -10.07 18.49
C GLY A 854 -35.40 -8.62 18.61
N VAL A 855 -35.76 -7.98 17.48
CA VAL A 855 -36.26 -6.60 17.46
C VAL A 855 -37.57 -6.47 18.25
N LEU A 856 -38.50 -7.42 18.10
CA LEU A 856 -39.78 -7.39 18.82
C LEU A 856 -39.62 -7.68 20.32
N LEU A 857 -38.69 -8.55 20.70
CA LEU A 857 -38.36 -8.79 22.11
C LEU A 857 -37.81 -7.53 22.77
N LYS A 858 -36.92 -6.81 22.07
CA LYS A 858 -36.42 -5.50 22.52
C LYS A 858 -37.54 -4.45 22.57
N PHE A 859 -38.49 -4.47 21.63
CA PHE A 859 -39.68 -3.60 21.70
C PHE A 859 -40.48 -3.82 22.99
N PHE A 860 -40.74 -5.08 23.37
CA PHE A 860 -41.44 -5.40 24.62
C PHE A 860 -40.66 -4.89 25.84
N LYS A 861 -39.34 -5.10 25.86
CA LYS A 861 -38.47 -4.57 26.93
C LYS A 861 -38.54 -3.04 27.05
N LEU A 862 -38.54 -2.31 25.93
CA LEU A 862 -38.63 -0.84 25.93
C LEU A 862 -40.01 -0.34 26.42
N ILE A 863 -41.09 -1.10 26.21
CA ILE A 863 -42.40 -0.80 26.81
C ILE A 863 -42.33 -0.91 28.33
N ASP A 864 -41.71 -1.98 28.84
CA ASP A 864 -41.56 -2.20 30.29
C ASP A 864 -40.67 -1.14 30.95
N GLU A 865 -39.63 -0.69 30.23
CA GLU A 865 -38.77 0.44 30.62
C GLU A 865 -39.47 1.81 30.51
N LYS A 866 -40.72 1.86 30.04
CA LYS A 866 -41.54 3.07 29.86
C LYS A 866 -40.89 4.13 28.96
N ILE A 867 -40.20 3.68 27.92
CA ILE A 867 -39.57 4.57 26.94
C ILE A 867 -40.64 5.33 26.14
N GLU A 868 -40.46 6.65 26.01
CA GLU A 868 -41.28 7.49 25.14
C GLU A 868 -40.84 7.34 23.67
N PHE A 869 -41.39 6.35 22.97
CA PHE A 869 -41.02 6.04 21.58
C PHE A 869 -41.06 7.25 20.64
N GLY A 870 -41.95 8.22 20.88
CA GLY A 870 -42.08 9.43 20.07
C GLY A 870 -40.81 10.27 20.00
N GLU A 871 -39.98 10.27 21.05
CA GLU A 871 -38.72 11.02 21.09
C GLU A 871 -37.64 10.43 20.18
N TYR A 872 -37.75 9.13 19.88
CA TYR A 872 -36.76 8.35 19.13
C TYR A 872 -37.23 7.93 17.74
N LEU A 873 -38.44 8.31 17.34
CA LEU A 873 -38.91 8.12 15.97
C LEU A 873 -38.27 9.14 15.04
N LEU A 874 -37.83 8.67 13.88
CA LEU A 874 -37.40 9.55 12.81
C LEU A 874 -38.60 10.36 12.30
N LEU A 875 -38.39 11.66 12.09
CA LEU A 875 -39.42 12.59 11.63
C LEU A 875 -40.09 12.08 10.34
N GLN A 876 -41.42 11.99 10.34
CA GLN A 876 -42.21 11.57 9.18
C GLN A 876 -42.51 12.76 8.24
N SER A 877 -42.98 12.45 7.02
CA SER A 877 -43.42 13.42 6.01
C SER A 877 -44.46 14.40 6.56
N ASP A 878 -44.33 15.68 6.20
CA ASP A 878 -45.15 16.79 6.72
C ASP A 878 -46.29 17.22 5.78
N ILE A 879 -46.22 16.85 4.50
CA ILE A 879 -47.23 17.21 3.49
C ILE A 879 -48.22 16.06 3.33
N LYS A 880 -49.52 16.40 3.33
CA LYS A 880 -50.60 15.42 3.08
C LYS A 880 -50.78 15.18 1.58
N PRO A 881 -51.04 13.92 1.16
CA PRO A 881 -51.30 13.61 -0.24
C PRO A 881 -52.54 14.34 -0.77
N ASN A 882 -52.45 14.87 -1.99
CA ASN A 882 -53.55 15.53 -2.70
C ASN A 882 -53.68 14.98 -4.15
N LYS A 883 -54.64 15.48 -4.94
CA LYS A 883 -54.88 14.99 -6.31
C LYS A 883 -53.70 15.20 -7.29
N ASN A 884 -52.72 16.01 -6.93
CA ASN A 884 -51.52 16.32 -7.70
C ASN A 884 -50.24 15.70 -7.09
N THR A 885 -50.35 14.80 -6.11
CA THR A 885 -49.22 14.04 -5.58
C THR A 885 -48.93 12.88 -6.54
N TYR A 886 -47.81 12.96 -7.27
CA TYR A 886 -47.40 11.94 -8.25
C TYR A 886 -46.23 11.08 -7.75
N SER A 887 -45.52 11.53 -6.71
CA SER A 887 -44.38 10.84 -6.11
C SER A 887 -44.41 10.89 -4.58
N SER A 888 -43.80 9.90 -3.92
CA SER A 888 -43.57 9.91 -2.47
C SER A 888 -42.70 11.09 -2.01
N TRP A 889 -41.93 11.68 -2.93
CA TRP A 889 -41.16 12.90 -2.72
C TRP A 889 -42.04 14.14 -2.47
N ASP A 890 -43.23 14.20 -3.07
CA ASP A 890 -44.15 15.35 -2.95
C ASP A 890 -44.75 15.47 -1.53
N LEU A 891 -44.47 14.49 -0.65
CA LEU A 891 -44.92 14.45 0.73
C LEU A 891 -43.96 15.16 1.70
N TRP A 892 -42.80 15.62 1.24
CA TRP A 892 -41.76 16.20 2.09
C TRP A 892 -41.46 17.65 1.71
N SER A 893 -41.53 18.57 2.67
CA SER A 893 -40.94 19.91 2.49
C SER A 893 -39.41 19.88 2.61
N GLU A 894 -38.73 20.87 2.04
CA GLU A 894 -37.27 20.98 2.11
C GLU A 894 -36.79 21.14 3.56
N GLU A 895 -37.50 21.95 4.35
CA GLU A 895 -37.24 22.11 5.78
C GLU A 895 -37.36 20.76 6.51
N ARG A 896 -38.39 19.97 6.20
CA ARG A 896 -38.61 18.67 6.84
C ARG A 896 -37.52 17.65 6.51
N ILE A 897 -37.05 17.64 5.27
CA ILE A 897 -35.91 16.80 4.84
C ILE A 897 -34.67 17.18 5.66
N LYS A 898 -34.36 18.48 5.78
CA LYS A 898 -33.22 18.96 6.57
C LYS A 898 -33.32 18.53 8.04
N GLU A 899 -34.49 18.72 8.67
CA GLU A 899 -34.71 18.31 10.06
C GLU A 899 -34.53 16.80 10.26
N ARG A 900 -35.12 15.97 9.38
CA ARG A 900 -35.01 14.52 9.45
C ARG A 900 -33.55 14.07 9.34
N LEU A 901 -32.78 14.64 8.41
CA LEU A 901 -31.38 14.30 8.23
C LEU A 901 -30.52 14.71 9.44
N LYS A 902 -30.74 15.90 10.03
CA LYS A 902 -30.04 16.27 11.28
C LYS A 902 -30.35 15.29 12.41
N GLN A 903 -31.61 14.90 12.55
CA GLN A 903 -32.00 13.91 13.56
C GLN A 903 -31.34 12.56 13.29
N PHE A 904 -31.33 12.10 12.04
CA PHE A 904 -30.72 10.84 11.61
C PHE A 904 -29.25 10.76 12.01
N PHE A 905 -28.43 11.76 11.65
CA PHE A 905 -26.99 11.73 11.94
C PHE A 905 -26.68 11.94 13.43
N LYS A 906 -27.52 12.71 14.14
CA LYS A 906 -27.45 12.80 15.60
C LYS A 906 -27.68 11.43 16.25
N PHE A 907 -28.71 10.72 15.81
CA PHE A 907 -29.05 9.38 16.30
C PHE A 907 -27.98 8.36 15.92
N TYR A 908 -27.47 8.40 14.69
CA TYR A 908 -26.38 7.55 14.22
C TYR A 908 -25.14 7.68 15.12
N GLN A 909 -24.68 8.90 15.41
CA GLN A 909 -23.52 9.11 16.28
C GLN A 909 -23.74 8.55 17.68
N LYS A 910 -24.91 8.83 18.26
CA LYS A 910 -25.24 8.38 19.60
C LYS A 910 -25.33 6.85 19.66
N ALA A 911 -25.95 6.24 18.66
CA ALA A 911 -26.08 4.80 18.55
C ALA A 911 -24.72 4.10 18.36
N TYR A 912 -23.89 4.60 17.44
CA TYR A 912 -22.53 4.08 17.23
C TYR A 912 -21.70 4.16 18.51
N ARG A 913 -21.62 5.33 19.14
CA ARG A 913 -20.82 5.51 20.36
C ARG A 913 -21.33 4.66 21.51
N THR A 914 -22.66 4.60 21.70
CA THR A 914 -23.26 3.74 22.72
C THR A 914 -22.90 2.27 22.48
N LEU A 915 -22.95 1.80 21.23
CA LEU A 915 -22.62 0.42 20.92
C LEU A 915 -21.14 0.11 21.13
N VAL A 916 -20.23 1.04 20.79
CA VAL A 916 -18.79 0.90 21.13
C VAL A 916 -18.58 0.86 22.64
N GLU A 917 -19.20 1.77 23.38
CA GLU A 917 -19.07 1.86 24.84
C GLU A 917 -19.66 0.64 25.55
N GLN A 918 -20.76 0.09 25.06
CA GLN A 918 -21.38 -1.09 25.64
C GLN A 918 -20.69 -2.38 25.22
N CYS A 919 -20.23 -2.51 23.98
CA CYS A 919 -19.74 -3.80 23.46
C CYS A 919 -18.22 -3.91 23.32
N PHE A 920 -17.52 -2.80 23.03
CA PHE A 920 -16.14 -2.79 22.53
C PHE A 920 -15.25 -1.78 23.28
N ILE A 921 -15.61 -1.42 24.51
CA ILE A 921 -14.90 -0.40 25.28
C ILE A 921 -13.42 -0.74 25.49
N SER A 922 -13.04 -2.01 25.61
CA SER A 922 -11.63 -2.38 25.81
C SER A 922 -10.75 -2.09 24.59
N ILE A 923 -11.33 -1.94 23.40
CA ILE A 923 -10.60 -1.72 22.13
C ILE A 923 -10.93 -0.38 21.47
N HIS A 924 -11.71 0.49 22.14
CA HIS A 924 -12.18 1.76 21.58
C HIS A 924 -11.05 2.69 21.12
N GLY A 925 -9.88 2.63 21.78
CA GLY A 925 -8.70 3.44 21.41
C GLY A 925 -8.11 3.08 20.04
N HIS A 926 -8.39 1.86 19.55
CA HIS A 926 -8.02 1.41 18.21
C HIS A 926 -9.15 1.59 17.19
N MET A 927 -10.36 1.94 17.64
CA MET A 927 -11.50 2.24 16.76
C MET A 927 -11.45 3.70 16.29
N ARG A 928 -11.21 3.90 15.00
CA ARG A 928 -10.88 5.16 14.33
C ARG A 928 -11.94 6.24 14.59
N LEU A 929 -13.20 6.03 14.22
CA LEU A 929 -14.25 7.03 14.37
C LEU A 929 -14.52 7.34 15.86
N TYR A 930 -14.44 6.34 16.73
CA TYR A 930 -14.60 6.56 18.17
C TYR A 930 -13.48 7.41 18.77
N ALA A 931 -12.22 7.09 18.43
CA ALA A 931 -11.02 7.80 18.87
C ALA A 931 -10.94 9.24 18.32
N ALA A 932 -11.49 9.48 17.13
CA ALA A 932 -11.63 10.83 16.57
C ALA A 932 -12.72 11.65 17.25
N GLY A 933 -13.79 10.97 17.69
CA GLY A 933 -15.01 11.60 18.18
C GLY A 933 -14.94 12.12 19.62
N PRO A 934 -15.97 12.89 20.06
CA PRO A 934 -17.21 13.16 19.34
C PRO A 934 -16.99 14.02 18.08
N VAL A 935 -17.85 13.81 17.08
CA VAL A 935 -17.77 14.48 15.78
C VAL A 935 -19.04 15.30 15.51
N ARG A 936 -18.99 16.25 14.59
CA ARG A 936 -20.14 16.96 14.05
C ARG A 936 -20.27 16.64 12.58
N PHE A 937 -21.42 16.12 12.17
CA PHE A 937 -21.69 15.85 10.76
C PHE A 937 -22.04 17.14 10.01
N GLU A 938 -21.43 17.33 8.84
CA GLU A 938 -21.73 18.41 7.91
C GLU A 938 -22.37 17.81 6.66
N LEU A 939 -23.61 18.22 6.37
CA LEU A 939 -24.48 17.64 5.35
C LEU A 939 -24.62 18.59 4.17
N GLY A 940 -24.63 18.06 2.96
CA GLY A 940 -24.89 18.82 1.73
C GLY A 940 -25.86 18.09 0.82
N PHE A 941 -26.72 18.82 0.11
CA PHE A 941 -27.62 18.23 -0.88
C PHE A 941 -26.97 18.16 -2.25
N GLU A 942 -27.15 17.04 -2.94
CA GLU A 942 -26.77 16.88 -4.34
C GLU A 942 -28.03 16.92 -5.21
N LYS A 943 -27.99 17.74 -6.27
CA LYS A 943 -29.09 17.89 -7.23
C LYS A 943 -28.70 17.36 -8.59
N TYR A 944 -29.61 16.62 -9.22
CA TYR A 944 -29.54 16.24 -10.63
C TYR A 944 -30.80 16.78 -11.32
N GLU A 945 -30.63 17.60 -12.37
CA GLU A 945 -31.75 18.24 -13.11
C GLU A 945 -32.79 18.92 -12.18
N ASP A 946 -32.31 19.76 -11.26
CA ASP A 946 -33.12 20.50 -10.26
C ASP A 946 -33.89 19.64 -9.24
N ARG A 947 -33.70 18.32 -9.21
CA ARG A 947 -34.24 17.41 -8.17
C ARG A 947 -33.14 16.93 -7.23
N TYR A 948 -33.47 16.79 -5.94
CA TYR A 948 -32.58 16.17 -4.96
C TYR A 948 -32.36 14.70 -5.32
N SER A 949 -31.11 14.30 -5.55
CA SER A 949 -30.74 12.94 -5.92
C SER A 949 -29.82 12.27 -4.89
N GLY A 950 -29.04 13.04 -4.13
CA GLY A 950 -28.04 12.52 -3.19
C GLY A 950 -27.81 13.43 -1.99
N ILE A 951 -26.98 12.93 -1.06
CA ILE A 951 -26.51 13.66 0.11
C ILE A 951 -24.99 13.46 0.25
N SER A 952 -24.26 14.55 0.43
CA SER A 952 -22.86 14.51 0.83
C SER A 952 -22.75 14.61 2.35
N ILE A 953 -21.93 13.76 2.94
CA ILE A 953 -21.76 13.66 4.40
C ILE A 953 -20.27 13.78 4.71
N GLU A 954 -19.95 14.79 5.50
CA GLU A 954 -18.63 15.00 6.08
C GLU A 954 -18.77 15.02 7.60
N TRP A 955 -17.66 14.90 8.33
CA TRP A 955 -17.65 15.11 9.77
C TRP A 955 -16.38 15.84 10.20
N LEU A 956 -16.44 16.56 11.31
CA LEU A 956 -15.29 17.19 11.96
C LEU A 956 -15.28 16.81 13.44
N PRO A 957 -14.11 16.56 14.04
CA PRO A 957 -14.04 16.31 15.47
C PRO A 957 -14.40 17.59 16.23
N VAL A 958 -15.14 17.43 17.32
CA VAL A 958 -15.57 18.53 18.19
C VAL A 958 -15.18 18.25 19.62
N GLU A 959 -15.07 19.30 20.44
CA GLU A 959 -14.60 19.16 21.81
C GLU A 959 -15.64 18.46 22.69
N THR A 960 -16.92 18.79 22.51
CA THR A 960 -18.01 18.32 23.37
C THR A 960 -19.11 17.58 22.61
N LEU A 961 -19.91 16.79 23.34
CA LEU A 961 -21.11 16.13 22.77
C LEU A 961 -22.23 17.13 22.39
N GLU A 962 -22.19 18.36 22.90
CA GLU A 962 -23.18 19.40 22.58
C GLU A 962 -22.96 19.98 21.18
N GLU A 963 -21.70 20.02 20.73
CA GLU A 963 -21.29 20.51 19.41
C GLU A 963 -21.55 19.51 18.27
N THR A 964 -22.05 18.31 18.56
CA THR A 964 -22.24 17.24 17.57
C THR A 964 -23.47 17.43 16.68
N ILE A 965 -24.23 18.51 16.91
CA ILE A 965 -25.46 18.81 16.18
C ILE A 965 -25.13 18.96 14.69
N PRO A 966 -25.71 18.12 13.80
CA PRO A 966 -25.39 18.19 12.39
C PRO A 966 -25.78 19.53 11.75
N VAL A 967 -24.92 20.02 10.85
CA VAL A 967 -25.09 21.31 10.16
C VAL A 967 -25.21 21.08 8.65
N PHE A 968 -25.91 21.99 7.95
CA PHE A 968 -25.98 21.97 6.48
C PHE A 968 -25.02 22.99 5.88
N LYS A 969 -24.33 22.62 4.80
CA LYS A 969 -23.54 23.54 3.99
C LYS A 969 -24.44 24.25 2.97
N GLU A 970 -24.29 25.57 2.82
CA GLU A 970 -25.10 26.39 1.91
C GLU A 970 -24.63 26.33 0.44
N GLU A 971 -23.51 25.68 0.13
CA GLU A 971 -22.96 25.66 -1.23
C GLU A 971 -23.57 24.58 -2.14
N GLN A 972 -23.98 24.99 -3.35
CA GLN A 972 -24.28 24.08 -4.47
C GLN A 972 -22.99 23.40 -4.93
N ARG A 973 -22.68 22.23 -4.39
CA ARG A 973 -21.58 21.42 -4.94
C ARG A 973 -22.03 20.78 -6.25
N LYS A 974 -21.46 21.25 -7.36
CA LYS A 974 -21.40 20.46 -8.60
C LYS A 974 -20.57 19.20 -8.30
N TRP A 975 -20.98 18.09 -8.90
CA TRP A 975 -20.32 16.78 -8.90
C TRP A 975 -18.82 16.89 -8.62
N PHE A 976 -18.36 16.31 -7.52
CA PHE A 976 -16.97 16.42 -7.07
C PHE A 976 -16.02 15.81 -8.11
N GLY A 977 -15.08 16.62 -8.59
CA GLY A 977 -13.74 16.14 -8.92
C GLY A 977 -12.90 15.98 -7.65
N ASP A 978 -11.79 15.25 -7.74
CA ASP A 978 -10.92 14.83 -6.63
C ASP A 978 -10.47 15.95 -5.65
N GLU A 979 -10.42 17.22 -6.09
CA GLU A 979 -9.95 18.37 -5.28
C GLU A 979 -10.79 18.67 -4.01
N GLY A 980 -12.07 18.30 -3.99
CA GLY A 980 -12.98 18.65 -2.88
C GLY A 980 -13.02 17.66 -1.72
N PHE A 981 -12.64 16.40 -1.95
CA PHE A 981 -12.49 15.38 -0.90
C PHE A 981 -11.21 15.64 -0.09
N GLU A 982 -10.15 15.99 -0.81
CA GLU A 982 -8.90 16.46 -0.24
C GLU A 982 -9.18 17.69 0.65
N THR A 983 -10.06 18.58 0.21
CA THR A 983 -10.88 19.55 0.97
C THR A 983 -11.14 19.33 2.47
N THR A 984 -11.34 18.09 2.86
CA THR A 984 -12.08 17.78 4.07
C THR A 984 -11.25 16.99 5.07
N LEU A 985 -10.48 15.97 4.65
CA LEU A 985 -9.69 15.18 5.61
C LEU A 985 -8.61 16.04 6.31
N ALA A 986 -7.99 16.99 5.61
CA ALA A 986 -6.96 17.86 6.21
C ALA A 986 -7.53 18.75 7.32
N LYS A 987 -8.81 19.14 7.19
CA LYS A 987 -9.51 19.91 8.22
C LYS A 987 -9.80 19.02 9.42
N ILE A 988 -10.19 17.76 9.19
CA ILE A 988 -10.36 16.74 10.23
C ILE A 988 -9.04 16.56 10.99
N ASP A 989 -7.93 16.32 10.31
CA ASP A 989 -6.64 16.03 10.93
C ASP A 989 -6.09 17.26 11.68
N GLN A 990 -6.28 18.47 11.15
CA GLN A 990 -5.97 19.71 11.86
C GLN A 990 -6.73 19.85 13.18
N GLU A 991 -8.04 19.59 13.17
CA GLU A 991 -8.85 19.67 14.38
C GLU A 991 -8.55 18.53 15.36
N LEU A 992 -8.23 17.32 14.88
CA LEU A 992 -7.77 16.21 15.73
C LEU A 992 -6.48 16.58 16.48
N LEU A 993 -5.50 17.14 15.78
CA LEU A 993 -4.26 17.63 16.39
C LEU A 993 -4.53 18.75 17.41
N ARG A 994 -5.39 19.71 17.07
CA ARG A 994 -5.79 20.78 18.01
C ARG A 994 -6.42 20.21 19.29
N LEU A 995 -7.20 19.14 19.17
CA LEU A 995 -7.87 18.46 20.27
C LEU A 995 -6.98 17.43 20.98
N ASN A 996 -5.72 17.28 20.57
CA ASN A 996 -4.78 16.26 21.07
C ASN A 996 -5.35 14.82 20.97
N ARG A 997 -6.01 14.52 19.85
CA ARG A 997 -6.60 13.20 19.55
C ARG A 997 -5.74 12.43 18.55
N LYS A 998 -5.87 11.11 18.58
CA LYS A 998 -5.22 10.22 17.62
C LYS A 998 -5.70 10.59 16.21
N LEU A 999 -4.76 10.70 15.28
CA LEU A 999 -5.08 10.87 13.88
C LEU A 999 -5.54 9.54 13.29
N VAL A 1000 -6.71 9.54 12.67
CA VAL A 1000 -7.43 8.29 12.33
C VAL A 1000 -7.50 8.02 10.84
N GLY A 1001 -6.90 8.90 10.02
CA GLY A 1001 -7.03 8.87 8.56
C GLY A 1001 -8.49 9.09 8.18
N GLY A 1002 -8.91 10.36 8.04
CA GLY A 1002 -10.33 10.68 7.89
C GLY A 1002 -11.05 9.84 6.83
N HIS A 1003 -12.25 9.36 7.19
CA HIS A 1003 -13.14 8.60 6.31
C HIS A 1003 -14.36 9.48 6.01
N THR A 1004 -14.58 9.90 4.76
CA THR A 1004 -15.90 10.44 4.40
C THR A 1004 -16.82 9.29 4.01
N LEU A 1005 -18.02 9.26 4.59
CA LEU A 1005 -19.09 8.35 4.18
C LEU A 1005 -19.74 8.92 2.92
N GLN A 1006 -19.52 8.31 1.75
CA GLN A 1006 -20.30 8.61 0.55
C GLN A 1006 -21.57 7.76 0.55
N SER A 1007 -22.74 8.38 0.40
CA SER A 1007 -23.98 7.65 0.13
C SER A 1007 -24.67 8.16 -1.11
N SER A 1008 -24.88 7.23 -2.04
CA SER A 1008 -25.77 7.37 -3.18
C SER A 1008 -27.22 7.15 -2.74
N ALA A 1009 -28.11 8.07 -3.13
CA ALA A 1009 -29.57 8.10 -2.90
C ALA A 1009 -30.07 8.62 -1.52
N LEU A 1010 -30.55 9.88 -1.54
CA LEU A 1010 -31.29 10.53 -0.45
C LEU A 1010 -32.55 9.73 -0.04
N ASP A 1011 -33.16 8.97 -0.95
CA ASP A 1011 -34.30 8.08 -0.70
C ASP A 1011 -34.08 7.16 0.51
N SER A 1012 -32.88 6.61 0.64
CA SER A 1012 -32.56 5.64 1.71
C SER A 1012 -32.65 6.26 3.11
N TYR A 1013 -32.42 7.56 3.25
CA TYR A 1013 -32.52 8.27 4.53
C TYR A 1013 -33.96 8.69 4.87
N LEU A 1014 -34.80 8.85 3.85
CA LEU A 1014 -36.18 9.32 4.00
C LEU A 1014 -37.18 8.18 4.19
N PHE A 1015 -36.99 7.08 3.48
CA PHE A 1015 -37.99 6.02 3.37
C PHE A 1015 -37.60 4.71 4.06
N ASP A 1016 -36.32 4.51 4.37
CA ASP A 1016 -35.81 3.26 4.95
C ASP A 1016 -35.37 3.44 6.41
N ASP A 1017 -36.30 3.26 7.34
CA ASP A 1017 -36.05 3.48 8.77
C ASP A 1017 -35.00 2.48 9.36
N ILE A 1018 -34.68 1.36 8.68
CA ILE A 1018 -33.62 0.41 9.08
C ILE A 1018 -32.20 0.91 8.74
N LYS A 1019 -32.08 1.83 7.76
CA LYS A 1019 -30.81 2.32 7.22
C LYS A 1019 -29.86 2.84 8.29
N LEU A 1020 -30.39 3.51 9.31
CA LEU A 1020 -29.60 4.02 10.43
C LEU A 1020 -28.87 2.89 11.16
N ARG A 1021 -29.59 1.82 11.47
CA ARG A 1021 -29.03 0.66 12.17
C ARG A 1021 -28.03 -0.08 11.29
N ASP A 1022 -28.34 -0.29 10.01
CA ASP A 1022 -27.41 -0.90 9.06
C ASP A 1022 -26.09 -0.13 8.96
N MET A 1023 -26.16 1.20 8.91
CA MET A 1023 -24.95 2.05 8.92
C MET A 1023 -24.12 1.88 10.19
N VAL A 1024 -24.75 1.76 11.37
CA VAL A 1024 -24.02 1.52 12.64
C VAL A 1024 -23.28 0.19 12.61
N TYR A 1025 -23.95 -0.90 12.19
CA TYR A 1025 -23.34 -2.23 12.16
C TYR A 1025 -22.23 -2.37 11.13
N GLU A 1026 -22.39 -1.77 9.94
CA GLU A 1026 -21.31 -1.76 8.94
C GLU A 1026 -20.10 -0.94 9.41
N GLU A 1027 -20.29 0.18 10.11
CA GLU A 1027 -19.17 0.95 10.68
C GLU A 1027 -18.39 0.12 11.72
N ILE A 1028 -19.10 -0.51 12.67
CA ILE A 1028 -18.48 -1.39 13.69
C ILE A 1028 -17.70 -2.53 13.05
N LYS A 1029 -18.22 -3.10 11.95
CA LYS A 1029 -17.57 -4.18 11.21
C LYS A 1029 -16.26 -3.71 10.54
N GLN A 1030 -16.23 -2.51 9.96
CA GLN A 1030 -15.00 -1.94 9.41
C GLN A 1030 -13.97 -1.63 10.50
N GLU A 1031 -14.42 -1.10 11.63
CA GLU A 1031 -13.58 -0.83 12.79
C GLU A 1031 -12.95 -2.11 13.35
N LEU A 1032 -13.75 -3.15 13.57
CA LEU A 1032 -13.26 -4.45 14.02
C LEU A 1032 -12.32 -5.11 13.01
N LYS A 1033 -12.57 -4.93 11.71
CA LYS A 1033 -11.66 -5.39 10.66
C LYS A 1033 -10.30 -4.69 10.72
N TYR A 1034 -10.26 -3.40 11.06
CA TYR A 1034 -8.99 -2.71 11.27
C TYR A 1034 -8.23 -3.24 12.50
N VAL A 1035 -8.95 -3.41 13.63
CA VAL A 1035 -8.36 -3.87 14.89
C VAL A 1035 -7.90 -5.33 14.81
N LEU A 1036 -8.77 -6.21 14.33
CA LEU A 1036 -8.56 -7.66 14.34
C LEU A 1036 -8.00 -8.20 13.02
N GLY A 1037 -7.96 -7.42 11.94
CA GLY A 1037 -7.72 -7.94 10.59
C GLY A 1037 -9.00 -8.49 9.96
N GLU A 1038 -8.91 -9.11 8.78
CA GLU A 1038 -10.09 -9.65 8.08
C GLU A 1038 -10.93 -10.56 8.98
N LEU A 1039 -12.22 -10.25 9.08
CA LEU A 1039 -13.21 -11.08 9.75
C LEU A 1039 -13.54 -12.25 8.80
N LYS A 1040 -12.72 -13.31 8.87
CA LYS A 1040 -12.81 -14.51 8.02
C LYS A 1040 -14.11 -15.29 8.24
#